data_AF-A0A2U0TRW0-F1
#
_entry.id   AF-A0A2U0TRW0-F1
#
_cell.length_a   1.000
_cell.length_b   1.000
_cell.length_c   1.000
_cell.angle_alpha   90.00
_cell.angle_beta   90.00
_cell.angle_gamma   90.00
#
_symmetry.space_group_name_H-M   'P 1'
#
loop_
_entity.id
_entity.type
_entity.pdbx_description
1 polymer ?
#
loop_
_entity_poly.entity_id
_entity_poly.type
_entity_poly.pdbx_seq_one_letter_code
_entity_poly.pdbx_strand_id
1 'polypeptide(L)'
;MQSFRTEIEDPIVQKEIIDLEKKIHLFRGGQIDDERFRSLRLARGIYGQRQEGVQMIRIKLPYGKVSSEQLRRITDVSEKYSTGRLHITTRQDIQIHYVSLDRTPELWADLAKDDITLREACGNTVRNITASETAGIDVDEPFDVSPYAHALFQYLLRNPICQEMGRKFKISFSSSDKDTALSYLHDLGFIPKIVNGEKGFKIMLGGGLGSQPSHAELLSEFVPVNQIIPTAEGVIRVFDRHGERAKRLKARLKFLIKDLGRDEFMRLVDEEKKALAFHTYEIDTTDFEGAITEPLLEVPSVTIDDVEAYEAWKKSNVIAQKQAGYVAIGIKVLLGDFYIDKARLLADLVKNYGANELRFSLRQNILIRNIKEENLPFFYQELAKLDFVTLGYNTVADITACPGTDTCNLGIASSTGIAEELERVIATEYPQFNSNVDISIKISGCMNACGQHNMSEIGFQGMSINAGKLVAPALQVLLGGKNIGNGVGRFSDKVIKIPSRRGPDALRLILNDFEANGNGQPFVDYYDAKGEKYFYEFLKPLADVTNLTEADFVDWGNADNYVKAVGVGECAGVVIDLVATLLFEAKDKLTFAQEAFDDKKWSDAIYLAYAGFVNGAKALLLAENEKTNHHAGIIDLFDTVFIESKKIELGSDFKDLVYQIRANEPSEAFAQKYIQDAIAFFGKIEAYRTKDLANA
;
A
#
# COMPACT_ATOMS: atom_id res chain seq x y z
N MET A 1 2.10 -1.42 33.43
CA MET A 1 2.85 -1.00 32.23
C MET A 1 2.83 0.52 32.13
N GLN A 2 3.73 1.23 32.82
CA GLN A 2 3.83 2.71 32.73
C GLN A 2 5.14 3.20 32.10
N SER A 3 6.11 2.30 31.79
CA SER A 3 7.48 2.71 31.50
C SER A 3 7.76 3.22 30.08
N PHE A 4 6.80 3.14 29.14
CA PHE A 4 7.02 3.64 27.78
C PHE A 4 6.65 5.12 27.62
N ARG A 5 6.00 5.75 28.62
CA ARG A 5 5.41 7.09 28.47
C ARG A 5 6.42 8.23 28.60
N THR A 6 7.62 7.98 29.12
CA THR A 6 8.61 9.02 29.45
C THR A 6 9.64 9.30 28.37
N GLU A 7 9.64 8.55 27.26
CA GLU A 7 10.68 8.60 26.22
C GLU A 7 10.13 8.94 24.81
N ILE A 8 8.85 9.30 24.68
CA ILE A 8 8.26 9.67 23.39
C ILE A 8 8.33 11.18 23.23
N GLU A 9 9.02 11.64 22.19
CA GLU A 9 9.22 13.08 21.95
C GLU A 9 7.98 13.75 21.33
N ASP A 10 7.25 13.06 20.44
CA ASP A 10 6.03 13.58 19.80
C ASP A 10 4.78 13.37 20.69
N PRO A 11 4.16 14.45 21.22
CA PRO A 11 2.97 14.35 22.08
C PRO A 11 1.75 13.76 21.38
N ILE A 12 1.63 13.93 20.06
CA ILE A 12 0.54 13.38 19.25
C ILE A 12 0.68 11.86 19.20
N VAL A 13 1.88 11.37 18.89
CA VAL A 13 2.18 9.92 18.88
C VAL A 13 1.92 9.32 20.26
N GLN A 14 2.37 9.98 21.33
CA GLN A 14 2.12 9.54 22.70
C GLN A 14 0.62 9.41 23.01
N LYS A 15 -0.21 10.40 22.61
CA LYS A 15 -1.67 10.36 22.75
C LYS A 15 -2.27 9.18 22.00
N GLU A 16 -1.84 8.92 20.76
CA GLU A 16 -2.34 7.81 19.94
C GLU A 16 -2.00 6.42 20.51
N ILE A 17 -0.81 6.26 21.09
CA ILE A 17 -0.37 5.01 21.73
C ILE A 17 -1.18 4.76 23.00
N ILE A 18 -1.40 5.79 23.82
CA ILE A 18 -2.23 5.69 25.04
C ILE A 18 -3.69 5.38 24.66
N ASP A 19 -4.21 5.99 23.60
CA ASP A 19 -5.54 5.68 23.09
C ASP A 19 -5.62 4.21 22.63
N LEU A 20 -4.64 3.72 21.86
CA LEU A 20 -4.59 2.31 21.46
C LEU A 20 -4.59 1.37 22.67
N GLU A 21 -3.76 1.63 23.69
CA GLU A 21 -3.70 0.85 24.94
C GLU A 21 -5.09 0.79 25.62
N LYS A 22 -5.75 1.95 25.77
CA LYS A 22 -7.09 2.03 26.35
C LYS A 22 -8.10 1.22 25.53
N LYS A 23 -8.08 1.35 24.20
CA LYS A 23 -9.04 0.68 23.31
C LYS A 23 -8.83 -0.84 23.29
N ILE A 24 -7.58 -1.31 23.41
CA ILE A 24 -7.28 -2.74 23.62
C ILE A 24 -7.91 -3.22 24.94
N HIS A 25 -7.75 -2.49 26.04
CA HIS A 25 -8.32 -2.88 27.33
C HIS A 25 -9.86 -2.95 27.29
N LEU A 26 -10.50 -1.95 26.69
CA LEU A 26 -11.96 -1.92 26.51
C LEU A 26 -12.44 -3.08 25.61
N PHE A 27 -11.70 -3.39 24.54
CA PHE A 27 -11.97 -4.53 23.66
C PHE A 27 -11.89 -5.86 24.42
N ARG A 28 -10.81 -6.08 25.19
CA ARG A 28 -10.65 -7.28 26.04
C ARG A 28 -11.75 -7.39 27.10
N GLY A 29 -12.25 -6.26 27.59
CA GLY A 29 -13.37 -6.19 28.54
C GLY A 29 -14.75 -6.34 27.91
N GLY A 30 -14.86 -6.55 26.59
CA GLY A 30 -16.15 -6.68 25.88
C GLY A 30 -16.94 -5.38 25.75
N GLN A 31 -16.29 -4.22 25.93
CA GLN A 31 -16.92 -2.89 25.91
C GLN A 31 -16.82 -2.20 24.53
N ILE A 32 -16.01 -2.75 23.61
CA ILE A 32 -15.91 -2.33 22.22
C ILE A 32 -16.14 -3.56 21.35
N ASP A 33 -16.96 -3.43 20.31
CA ASP A 33 -17.19 -4.52 19.36
C ASP A 33 -15.97 -4.79 18.47
N ASP A 34 -15.86 -6.02 17.99
CA ASP A 34 -14.76 -6.50 17.14
C ASP A 34 -14.48 -5.59 15.94
N GLU A 35 -15.52 -5.01 15.37
CA GLU A 35 -15.40 -4.29 14.12
C GLU A 35 -14.90 -2.86 14.29
N ARG A 36 -15.45 -2.14 15.26
CA ARG A 36 -14.95 -0.84 15.66
C ARG A 36 -13.49 -0.93 16.09
N PHE A 37 -13.16 -1.94 16.89
CA PHE A 37 -11.78 -2.19 17.29
C PHE A 37 -10.88 -2.54 16.10
N ARG A 38 -11.36 -3.39 15.18
CA ARG A 38 -10.67 -3.73 13.93
C ARG A 38 -10.36 -2.48 13.09
N SER A 39 -11.33 -1.60 12.87
CA SER A 39 -11.12 -0.35 12.12
C SER A 39 -10.01 0.49 12.76
N LEU A 40 -10.08 0.67 14.08
CA LEU A 40 -9.13 1.45 14.88
C LEU A 40 -7.70 0.91 14.79
N ARG A 41 -7.50 -0.39 14.98
CA ARG A 41 -6.16 -1.00 14.97
C ARG A 41 -5.58 -1.11 13.55
N LEU A 42 -6.44 -1.31 12.53
CA LEU A 42 -6.00 -1.33 11.13
C LEU A 42 -5.44 0.03 10.72
N ALA A 43 -6.07 1.13 11.13
CA ALA A 43 -5.56 2.49 10.90
C ALA A 43 -4.23 2.77 11.63
N ARG A 44 -3.78 1.86 12.51
CA ARG A 44 -2.49 1.87 13.23
C ARG A 44 -1.57 0.73 12.79
N GLY A 45 -1.78 0.18 11.60
CA GLY A 45 -0.89 -0.82 11.01
C GLY A 45 -0.98 -2.23 11.62
N ILE A 46 -1.93 -2.48 12.53
CA ILE A 46 -2.09 -3.76 13.24
C ILE A 46 -3.15 -4.60 12.55
N TYR A 47 -2.73 -5.72 11.97
CA TYR A 47 -3.56 -6.60 11.15
C TYR A 47 -3.55 -8.01 11.72
N GLY A 48 -4.69 -8.67 11.82
CA GLY A 48 -4.80 -10.06 12.23
C GLY A 48 -4.35 -10.99 11.12
N GLN A 49 -3.53 -11.97 11.48
CA GLN A 49 -3.00 -12.96 10.54
C GLN A 49 -3.83 -14.26 10.59
N ARG A 50 -3.42 -15.26 9.81
CA ARG A 50 -4.07 -16.57 9.74
C ARG A 50 -4.05 -17.32 11.07
N GLN A 51 -3.00 -17.14 11.85
CA GLN A 51 -2.85 -17.72 13.17
C GLN A 51 -3.59 -16.87 14.21
N GLU A 52 -4.35 -17.54 15.08
CA GLU A 52 -5.15 -16.87 16.11
C GLU A 52 -4.28 -16.25 17.21
N GLY A 53 -4.80 -15.19 17.85
CA GLY A 53 -4.15 -14.55 19.01
C GLY A 53 -2.97 -13.63 18.69
N VAL A 54 -2.47 -13.62 17.44
CA VAL A 54 -1.31 -12.82 17.02
C VAL A 54 -1.63 -11.91 15.84
N GLN A 55 -0.77 -10.90 15.65
CA GLN A 55 -0.94 -9.83 14.67
C GLN A 55 0.29 -9.73 13.76
N MET A 56 0.05 -9.38 12.50
CA MET A 56 1.01 -8.75 11.61
C MET A 56 1.01 -7.24 11.85
N ILE A 57 2.21 -6.68 11.98
CA ILE A 57 2.41 -5.23 12.10
C ILE A 57 3.06 -4.74 10.82
N ARG A 58 2.44 -3.76 10.18
CA ARG A 58 2.99 -3.09 9.00
C ARG A 58 3.59 -1.75 9.38
N ILE A 59 4.88 -1.61 9.13
CA ILE A 59 5.69 -0.42 9.38
C ILE A 59 5.67 0.44 8.11
N LYS A 60 5.12 1.66 8.19
CA LYS A 60 4.97 2.57 7.04
C LYS A 60 6.29 3.28 6.78
N LEU A 61 6.89 3.04 5.61
CA LEU A 61 8.20 3.59 5.22
C LEU A 61 8.05 4.38 3.92
N PRO A 62 7.79 5.70 4.01
CA PRO A 62 7.58 6.57 2.85
C PRO A 62 8.65 6.35 1.78
N TYR A 63 8.19 6.06 0.55
CA TYR A 63 9.03 5.82 -0.63
C TYR A 63 10.18 4.82 -0.41
N GLY A 64 10.00 3.92 0.57
CA GLY A 64 10.97 2.90 0.95
C GLY A 64 12.23 3.40 1.64
N LYS A 65 12.31 4.67 2.08
CA LYS A 65 13.48 5.21 2.79
C LYS A 65 13.65 4.55 4.15
N VAL A 66 14.87 4.10 4.43
CA VAL A 66 15.28 3.64 5.75
C VAL A 66 16.71 4.08 6.01
N SER A 67 16.97 4.75 7.15
CA SER A 67 18.34 4.95 7.65
C SER A 67 18.83 3.72 8.42
N SER A 68 20.15 3.62 8.66
CA SER A 68 20.66 2.51 9.47
C SER A 68 20.15 2.52 10.91
N GLU A 69 19.91 3.69 11.51
CA GLU A 69 19.25 3.83 12.81
C GLU A 69 17.85 3.22 12.80
N GLN A 70 17.07 3.55 11.76
CA GLN A 70 15.71 3.02 11.62
C GLN A 70 15.71 1.51 11.40
N LEU A 71 16.63 0.99 10.58
CA LEU A 71 16.76 -0.46 10.39
C LEU A 71 17.15 -1.15 11.71
N ARG A 72 18.10 -0.60 12.47
CA ARG A 72 18.45 -1.11 13.80
C ARG A 72 17.24 -1.11 14.74
N ARG A 73 16.49 -0.01 14.79
CA ARG A 73 15.25 0.06 15.59
C ARG A 73 14.24 -1.03 15.21
N ILE A 74 14.03 -1.24 13.91
CA ILE A 74 13.14 -2.28 13.40
C ILE A 74 13.65 -3.68 13.82
N THR A 75 14.96 -3.92 13.81
CA THR A 75 15.53 -5.20 14.26
C THR A 75 15.31 -5.44 15.75
N ASP A 76 15.52 -4.44 16.59
CA ASP A 76 15.34 -4.55 18.05
C ASP A 76 13.87 -4.77 18.41
N VAL A 77 12.97 -4.10 17.68
CA VAL A 77 11.53 -4.34 17.78
C VAL A 77 11.16 -5.75 17.33
N SER A 78 11.71 -6.24 16.21
CA SER A 78 11.41 -7.58 15.72
C SER A 78 11.93 -8.67 16.66
N GLU A 79 13.09 -8.46 17.29
CA GLU A 79 13.66 -9.36 18.30
C GLU A 79 12.82 -9.39 19.58
N LYS A 80 12.36 -8.22 20.06
CA LYS A 80 11.64 -8.09 21.33
C LYS A 80 10.16 -8.50 21.26
N TYR A 81 9.52 -8.33 20.11
CA TYR A 81 8.05 -8.47 19.98
C TYR A 81 7.59 -9.48 18.93
N SER A 82 8.49 -9.98 18.08
CA SER A 82 8.19 -10.81 16.90
C SER A 82 9.17 -12.00 16.83
N THR A 83 9.33 -12.61 15.66
CA THR A 83 10.16 -13.80 15.41
C THR A 83 11.52 -13.48 14.78
N GLY A 84 11.93 -12.20 14.72
CA GLY A 84 13.18 -11.80 14.05
C GLY A 84 13.15 -11.82 12.51
N ARG A 85 12.02 -12.16 11.88
CA ARG A 85 11.83 -12.07 10.43
C ARG A 85 11.33 -10.67 10.01
N LEU A 86 11.94 -10.10 8.98
CA LEU A 86 11.55 -8.84 8.35
C LEU A 86 11.11 -9.11 6.91
N HIS A 87 9.86 -8.75 6.58
CA HIS A 87 9.30 -8.96 5.24
C HIS A 87 9.12 -7.63 4.49
N ILE A 88 9.82 -7.46 3.38
CA ILE A 88 9.69 -6.31 2.47
C ILE A 88 8.44 -6.49 1.61
N THR A 89 7.60 -5.46 1.56
CA THR A 89 6.34 -5.51 0.81
C THR A 89 6.45 -4.90 -0.58
N THR A 90 5.52 -5.24 -1.47
CA THR A 90 5.34 -4.56 -2.78
C THR A 90 4.89 -3.10 -2.69
N ARG A 91 4.83 -2.54 -1.47
CA ARG A 91 4.62 -1.12 -1.20
C ARG A 91 5.76 -0.51 -0.38
N GLN A 92 6.93 -1.13 -0.39
CA GLN A 92 8.16 -0.61 0.23
C GLN A 92 8.11 -0.48 1.77
N ASP A 93 7.06 -1.02 2.39
CA ASP A 93 6.95 -1.17 3.85
C ASP A 93 7.67 -2.44 4.33
N ILE A 94 7.90 -2.52 5.65
CA ILE A 94 8.25 -3.78 6.34
C ILE A 94 7.02 -4.35 7.06
N GLN A 95 6.89 -5.69 7.05
CA GLN A 95 5.99 -6.42 7.93
C GLN A 95 6.76 -7.31 8.90
N ILE A 96 6.34 -7.28 10.16
CA ILE A 96 6.71 -8.27 11.19
C ILE A 96 5.44 -9.01 11.62
N HIS A 97 5.58 -10.26 12.04
CA HIS A 97 4.46 -11.18 12.26
C HIS A 97 4.51 -11.78 13.67
N TYR A 98 3.44 -12.47 14.07
CA TYR A 98 3.36 -13.15 15.36
C TYR A 98 3.45 -12.21 16.59
N VAL A 99 3.04 -10.95 16.42
CA VAL A 99 3.08 -9.96 17.50
C VAL A 99 1.83 -10.09 18.38
N SER A 100 2.01 -10.10 19.70
CA SER A 100 0.89 -10.04 20.65
C SER A 100 0.16 -8.70 20.54
N LEU A 101 -1.17 -8.73 20.40
CA LEU A 101 -2.01 -7.53 20.34
C LEU A 101 -1.77 -6.60 21.54
N ASP A 102 -1.65 -7.18 22.74
CA ASP A 102 -1.55 -6.42 23.98
C ASP A 102 -0.21 -5.68 24.13
N ARG A 103 0.82 -6.10 23.37
CA ARG A 103 2.13 -5.45 23.33
C ARG A 103 2.31 -4.45 22.20
N THR A 104 1.32 -4.29 21.34
CA THR A 104 1.40 -3.33 20.22
C THR A 104 1.60 -1.87 20.64
N PRO A 105 1.10 -1.38 21.80
CA PRO A 105 1.42 -0.02 22.26
C PRO A 105 2.90 0.15 22.60
N GLU A 106 3.51 -0.80 23.31
CA GLU A 106 4.94 -0.79 23.66
C GLU A 106 5.82 -0.86 22.40
N LEU A 107 5.43 -1.72 21.45
CA LEU A 107 6.08 -1.85 20.16
C LEU A 107 6.08 -0.52 19.39
N TRP A 108 4.91 0.12 19.30
CA TRP A 108 4.80 1.40 18.61
C TRP A 108 5.61 2.49 19.32
N ALA A 109 5.62 2.50 20.65
CA ALA A 109 6.46 3.42 21.43
C ALA A 109 7.96 3.24 21.14
N ASP A 110 8.45 2.00 21.00
CA ASP A 110 9.84 1.75 20.65
C ASP A 110 10.15 2.24 19.23
N LEU A 111 9.31 1.93 18.24
CA LEU A 111 9.47 2.41 16.85
C LEU A 111 9.50 3.94 16.75
N ALA A 112 8.64 4.62 17.52
CA ALA A 112 8.52 6.08 17.49
C ALA A 112 9.80 6.83 17.90
N LYS A 113 10.74 6.18 18.59
CA LYS A 113 12.02 6.79 19.03
C LYS A 113 12.98 7.13 17.88
N ASP A 114 12.74 6.57 16.69
CA ASP A 114 13.53 6.84 15.48
C ASP A 114 12.61 7.30 14.31
N ASP A 115 11.55 8.03 14.65
CA ASP A 115 10.57 8.60 13.72
C ASP A 115 9.86 7.57 12.82
N ILE A 116 9.73 6.33 13.29
CA ILE A 116 9.06 5.25 12.55
C ILE A 116 7.59 5.18 12.94
N THR A 117 6.71 5.25 11.93
CA THR A 117 5.25 5.23 12.14
C THR A 117 4.58 3.95 11.63
N LEU A 118 3.56 3.51 12.36
CA LEU A 118 2.61 2.47 11.92
C LEU A 118 1.30 3.07 11.37
N ARG A 119 1.13 4.39 11.54
CA ARG A 119 -0.12 5.09 11.30
C ARG A 119 -0.46 5.02 9.80
N GLU A 120 -1.69 4.62 9.51
CA GLU A 120 -2.27 4.50 8.16
C GLU A 120 -1.57 3.49 7.23
N ALA A 121 -0.71 2.61 7.74
CA ALA A 121 -0.12 1.53 6.95
C ALA A 121 -1.20 0.56 6.41
N CYS A 122 -2.29 0.43 7.16
CA CYS A 122 -3.45 -0.41 6.89
C CYS A 122 -4.76 0.40 7.04
N GLY A 123 -5.92 -0.25 6.86
CA GLY A 123 -7.23 0.41 7.01
C GLY A 123 -7.73 1.12 5.74
N ASN A 124 -8.81 1.91 5.91
CA ASN A 124 -9.40 2.77 4.89
C ASN A 124 -8.77 4.16 4.91
N THR A 125 -7.46 4.17 4.71
CA THR A 125 -6.61 5.37 4.81
C THR A 125 -5.75 5.52 3.55
N VAL A 126 -4.98 6.61 3.50
CA VAL A 126 -3.87 6.74 2.53
C VAL A 126 -2.74 5.80 2.97
N ARG A 127 -2.47 4.80 2.14
CA ARG A 127 -1.39 3.82 2.36
C ARG A 127 -0.03 4.47 2.18
N ASN A 128 1.03 3.69 2.36
CA ASN A 128 2.37 4.17 2.04
C ASN A 128 2.42 4.81 0.65
N ILE A 129 3.05 5.99 0.56
CA ILE A 129 3.33 6.67 -0.70
C ILE A 129 4.61 6.03 -1.24
N THR A 130 4.48 5.34 -2.38
CA THR A 130 5.60 4.60 -2.97
C THR A 130 6.33 5.47 -3.99
N ALA A 131 7.62 5.23 -4.19
CA ALA A 131 8.35 5.84 -5.31
C ALA A 131 9.28 4.83 -5.99
N SER A 132 9.77 5.16 -7.17
CA SER A 132 10.89 4.42 -7.79
C SER A 132 12.05 4.35 -6.80
N GLU A 133 12.60 3.16 -6.54
CA GLU A 133 13.69 3.01 -5.56
C GLU A 133 14.95 3.82 -5.94
N THR A 134 15.11 4.11 -7.24
CA THR A 134 16.18 4.92 -7.83
C THR A 134 15.89 6.42 -7.84
N ALA A 135 14.76 6.90 -7.31
CA ALA A 135 14.48 8.34 -7.23
C ALA A 135 15.65 9.09 -6.58
N GLY A 136 16.11 10.18 -7.19
CA GLY A 136 17.27 10.98 -6.78
C GLY A 136 18.60 10.51 -7.39
N ILE A 137 18.67 9.30 -7.94
CA ILE A 137 19.89 8.74 -8.53
C ILE A 137 19.69 8.20 -9.96
N ASP A 138 18.45 8.08 -10.43
CA ASP A 138 18.10 7.61 -11.76
C ASP A 138 18.75 8.50 -12.84
N VAL A 139 19.38 7.88 -13.83
CA VAL A 139 20.06 8.58 -14.93
C VAL A 139 19.08 9.28 -15.88
N ASP A 140 17.83 8.83 -15.91
CA ASP A 140 16.80 9.34 -16.81
C ASP A 140 15.78 10.25 -16.09
N GLU A 141 15.93 10.53 -14.79
CA GLU A 141 14.96 11.35 -14.08
C GLU A 141 15.07 12.85 -14.43
N PRO A 142 13.96 13.53 -14.73
CA PRO A 142 13.96 14.98 -14.92
C PRO A 142 14.39 15.75 -13.66
N PHE A 143 13.96 15.29 -12.49
CA PHE A 143 14.34 15.80 -11.17
C PHE A 143 14.02 14.76 -10.09
N ASP A 144 14.64 14.88 -8.90
CA ASP A 144 14.37 13.96 -7.78
C ASP A 144 12.93 14.12 -7.26
N VAL A 145 12.17 13.03 -7.26
CA VAL A 145 10.78 12.99 -6.79
C VAL A 145 10.64 12.76 -5.28
N SER A 146 11.71 12.40 -4.58
CA SER A 146 11.74 12.09 -3.14
C SER A 146 11.20 13.23 -2.25
N PRO A 147 11.53 14.51 -2.48
CA PRO A 147 11.00 15.61 -1.66
C PRO A 147 9.48 15.71 -1.75
N TYR A 148 8.94 15.54 -2.95
CA TYR A 148 7.51 15.66 -3.25
C TYR A 148 6.72 14.47 -2.67
N ALA A 149 7.27 13.26 -2.78
CA ALA A 149 6.69 12.08 -2.15
C ALA A 149 6.69 12.21 -0.61
N HIS A 150 7.77 12.74 -0.02
CA HIS A 150 7.87 12.96 1.42
C HIS A 150 6.89 14.05 1.91
N ALA A 151 6.83 15.20 1.23
CA ALA A 151 5.93 16.30 1.58
C ALA A 151 4.46 15.88 1.50
N LEU A 152 4.06 15.16 0.44
CA LEU A 152 2.69 14.66 0.34
C LEU A 152 2.37 13.60 1.42
N PHE A 153 3.36 12.78 1.81
CA PHE A 153 3.20 11.85 2.92
C PHE A 153 2.95 12.60 4.23
N GLN A 154 3.78 13.60 4.55
CA GLN A 154 3.66 14.40 5.77
C GLN A 154 2.32 15.14 5.80
N TYR A 155 1.91 15.72 4.67
CA TYR A 155 0.65 16.45 4.56
C TYR A 155 -0.58 15.59 4.82
N LEU A 156 -0.59 14.35 4.30
CA LEU A 156 -1.74 13.44 4.41
C LEU A 156 -1.74 12.63 5.72
N LEU A 157 -0.57 12.44 6.34
CA LEU A 157 -0.44 11.69 7.59
C LEU A 157 -1.22 12.39 8.72
N ARG A 158 -2.15 11.67 9.35
CA ARG A 158 -3.06 12.17 10.40
C ARG A 158 -4.02 13.27 9.94
N ASN A 159 -4.07 13.57 8.65
CA ASN A 159 -5.08 14.46 8.11
C ASN A 159 -6.48 13.85 8.36
N PRO A 160 -7.43 14.56 8.98
CA PRO A 160 -8.75 14.03 9.32
C PRO A 160 -9.51 13.37 8.16
N ILE A 161 -9.31 13.87 6.93
CA ILE A 161 -9.95 13.36 5.71
C ILE A 161 -9.45 11.95 5.37
N CYS A 162 -8.21 11.65 5.74
CA CYS A 162 -7.53 10.40 5.41
C CYS A 162 -7.78 9.28 6.41
N GLN A 163 -8.60 9.48 7.44
CA GLN A 163 -8.74 8.54 8.57
C GLN A 163 -9.80 7.46 8.35
N GLU A 164 -10.89 7.76 7.66
CA GLU A 164 -12.08 6.90 7.55
C GLU A 164 -12.74 7.01 6.15
N MET A 165 -11.93 6.85 5.11
CA MET A 165 -12.42 6.88 3.72
C MET A 165 -13.27 5.64 3.40
N GLY A 166 -13.92 5.61 2.23
CA GLY A 166 -14.69 4.43 1.78
C GLY A 166 -13.82 3.20 1.59
N ARG A 167 -12.56 3.38 1.18
CA ARG A 167 -11.58 2.31 1.03
C ARG A 167 -10.15 2.83 1.05
N LYS A 168 -9.17 1.92 1.10
CA LYS A 168 -7.75 2.25 0.96
C LYS A 168 -7.47 3.10 -0.29
N PHE A 169 -6.61 4.10 -0.13
CA PHE A 169 -6.12 4.98 -1.19
C PHE A 169 -4.61 4.80 -1.33
N LYS A 170 -4.10 4.67 -2.55
CA LYS A 170 -2.68 4.40 -2.84
C LYS A 170 -2.13 5.46 -3.79
N ILE A 171 -0.95 5.96 -3.45
CA ILE A 171 -0.24 6.98 -4.22
C ILE A 171 1.13 6.45 -4.65
N SER A 172 1.61 6.82 -5.84
CA SER A 172 2.97 6.54 -6.29
C SER A 172 3.65 7.69 -7.04
N PHE A 173 4.99 7.74 -6.98
CA PHE A 173 5.85 8.68 -7.70
C PHE A 173 6.91 7.93 -8.52
N SER A 174 6.84 7.97 -9.84
CA SER A 174 7.91 7.45 -10.69
C SER A 174 9.07 8.43 -10.77
N SER A 175 10.31 7.97 -10.91
CA SER A 175 11.49 8.80 -11.18
C SER A 175 11.52 9.32 -12.63
N SER A 176 11.00 8.55 -13.58
CA SER A 176 11.10 8.85 -15.02
C SER A 176 9.94 8.27 -15.82
N ASP A 177 9.98 8.48 -17.14
CA ASP A 177 9.02 7.96 -18.11
C ASP A 177 9.03 6.43 -18.22
N LYS A 178 10.00 5.74 -17.62
CA LYS A 178 9.97 4.29 -17.43
C LYS A 178 8.85 3.83 -16.49
N ASP A 179 8.29 4.74 -15.70
CA ASP A 179 7.17 4.49 -14.78
C ASP A 179 7.40 3.31 -13.83
N THR A 180 8.59 3.19 -13.23
CA THR A 180 8.94 2.04 -12.38
C THR A 180 8.16 1.99 -11.06
N ALA A 181 7.53 3.10 -10.67
CA ALA A 181 6.58 3.16 -9.55
C ALA A 181 5.14 2.77 -9.95
N LEU A 182 4.91 2.43 -11.22
CA LEU A 182 3.66 1.91 -11.76
C LEU A 182 2.45 2.83 -11.51
N SER A 183 2.56 4.09 -11.91
CA SER A 183 1.56 5.15 -11.71
C SER A 183 0.15 4.76 -12.18
N TYR A 184 0.07 3.96 -13.24
CA TYR A 184 -1.18 3.49 -13.86
C TYR A 184 -2.01 2.51 -13.01
N LEU A 185 -1.54 2.12 -11.83
CA LEU A 185 -2.20 1.16 -10.93
C LEU A 185 -2.66 1.76 -9.61
N HIS A 186 -2.31 3.01 -9.37
CA HIS A 186 -2.52 3.70 -8.11
C HIS A 186 -3.76 4.57 -8.19
N ASP A 187 -4.37 4.86 -7.04
CA ASP A 187 -5.52 5.76 -6.99
C ASP A 187 -5.07 7.17 -7.46
N LEU A 188 -3.82 7.56 -7.15
CA LEU A 188 -3.08 8.64 -7.83
C LEU A 188 -1.64 8.21 -8.16
N GLY A 189 -1.15 8.56 -9.34
CA GLY A 189 0.23 8.27 -9.75
C GLY A 189 0.88 9.50 -10.39
N PHE A 190 2.12 9.80 -10.04
CA PHE A 190 2.85 11.00 -10.44
C PHE A 190 4.08 10.61 -11.27
N ILE A 191 4.28 11.27 -12.42
CA ILE A 191 5.44 11.10 -13.29
C ILE A 191 6.05 12.49 -13.55
N PRO A 192 7.32 12.73 -13.22
CA PRO A 192 7.94 14.05 -13.31
C PRO A 192 8.06 14.51 -14.75
N LYS A 193 7.80 15.79 -14.99
CA LYS A 193 7.89 16.47 -16.28
C LYS A 193 8.53 17.84 -16.09
N ILE A 194 9.31 18.26 -17.08
CA ILE A 194 9.76 19.65 -17.22
C ILE A 194 9.10 20.23 -18.46
N VAL A 195 8.25 21.24 -18.28
CA VAL A 195 7.54 21.91 -19.38
C VAL A 195 7.89 23.39 -19.32
N ASN A 196 8.46 23.94 -20.40
CA ASN A 196 8.90 25.34 -20.47
C ASN A 196 9.85 25.76 -19.33
N GLY A 197 10.68 24.84 -18.82
CA GLY A 197 11.60 25.08 -17.69
C GLY A 197 10.96 24.96 -16.31
N GLU A 198 9.65 24.75 -16.22
CA GLU A 198 8.93 24.54 -14.96
C GLU A 198 8.86 23.05 -14.60
N LYS A 199 9.14 22.72 -13.33
CA LYS A 199 8.98 21.37 -12.80
C LYS A 199 7.50 21.10 -12.50
N GLY A 200 7.04 19.92 -12.85
CA GLY A 200 5.70 19.45 -12.52
C GLY A 200 5.55 17.96 -12.76
N PHE A 201 4.30 17.50 -12.76
CA PHE A 201 3.99 16.08 -12.89
C PHE A 201 2.86 15.85 -13.88
N LYS A 202 3.02 14.84 -14.73
CA LYS A 202 1.89 14.13 -15.31
C LYS A 202 1.23 13.32 -14.19
N ILE A 203 -0.09 13.39 -14.09
CA ILE A 203 -0.85 12.72 -13.03
C ILE A 203 -1.84 11.71 -13.63
N MET A 204 -1.78 10.49 -13.13
CA MET A 204 -2.73 9.40 -13.40
C MET A 204 -3.71 9.25 -12.23
N LEU A 205 -4.97 8.89 -12.52
CA LEU A 205 -6.08 8.87 -11.57
C LEU A 205 -6.89 7.58 -11.68
N GLY A 206 -7.20 6.94 -10.55
CA GLY A 206 -8.23 5.89 -10.49
C GLY A 206 -7.76 4.49 -10.89
N GLY A 207 -6.47 4.20 -10.83
CA GLY A 207 -5.94 2.86 -11.07
C GLY A 207 -6.24 1.89 -9.93
N GLY A 208 -6.14 0.59 -10.22
CA GLY A 208 -6.15 -0.39 -9.15
C GLY A 208 -6.29 -1.83 -9.58
N LEU A 209 -5.45 -2.67 -9.00
CA LEU A 209 -5.60 -4.12 -9.02
C LEU A 209 -6.79 -4.63 -8.18
N GLY A 210 -6.84 -5.95 -8.02
CA GLY A 210 -7.86 -6.72 -7.31
C GLY A 210 -8.40 -7.80 -8.25
N SER A 211 -9.54 -8.39 -7.88
CA SER A 211 -10.20 -9.38 -8.74
C SER A 211 -10.62 -8.85 -10.11
N GLN A 212 -10.83 -7.53 -10.20
CA GLN A 212 -11.15 -6.78 -11.41
C GLN A 212 -10.13 -5.64 -11.56
N PRO A 213 -8.99 -5.85 -12.23
CA PRO A 213 -7.99 -4.80 -12.42
C PRO A 213 -8.52 -3.68 -13.33
N SER A 214 -8.05 -2.45 -13.10
CA SER A 214 -8.36 -1.27 -13.93
C SER A 214 -7.12 -0.39 -14.04
N HIS A 215 -6.85 0.12 -15.24
CA HIS A 215 -5.84 1.16 -15.45
C HIS A 215 -6.35 2.49 -14.90
N ALA A 216 -5.42 3.33 -14.47
CA ALA A 216 -5.68 4.72 -14.17
C ALA A 216 -5.92 5.50 -15.47
N GLU A 217 -6.79 6.50 -15.41
CA GLU A 217 -7.01 7.47 -16.47
C GLU A 217 -6.06 8.66 -16.31
N LEU A 218 -5.83 9.41 -17.38
CA LEU A 218 -5.06 10.65 -17.31
C LEU A 218 -5.87 11.73 -16.55
N LEU A 219 -5.32 12.23 -15.45
CA LEU A 219 -5.87 13.41 -14.77
C LEU A 219 -5.42 14.68 -15.51
N SER A 220 -4.11 14.87 -15.63
CA SER A 220 -3.49 15.99 -16.34
C SER A 220 -2.11 15.59 -16.87
N GLU A 221 -1.75 16.11 -18.04
CA GLU A 221 -0.38 15.95 -18.59
C GLU A 221 0.66 16.74 -17.77
N PHE A 222 0.24 17.80 -17.08
CA PHE A 222 1.13 18.62 -16.28
C PHE A 222 0.39 19.31 -15.14
N VAL A 223 0.93 19.17 -13.93
CA VAL A 223 0.55 19.93 -12.74
C VAL A 223 1.85 20.43 -12.10
N PRO A 224 2.02 21.75 -11.92
CA PRO A 224 3.20 22.30 -11.25
C PRO A 224 3.42 21.69 -9.87
N VAL A 225 4.68 21.61 -9.43
CA VAL A 225 5.02 20.97 -8.15
C VAL A 225 4.27 21.54 -6.95
N ASN A 226 4.00 22.85 -6.93
CA ASN A 226 3.28 23.50 -5.84
C ASN A 226 1.75 23.28 -5.87
N GLN A 227 1.24 22.57 -6.88
CA GLN A 227 -0.18 22.24 -7.01
C GLN A 227 -0.49 20.76 -6.78
N ILE A 228 0.52 19.92 -6.53
CA ILE A 228 0.29 18.47 -6.36
C ILE A 228 -0.47 18.15 -5.06
N ILE A 229 -0.17 18.84 -3.96
CA ILE A 229 -0.86 18.66 -2.67
C ILE A 229 -2.34 19.07 -2.77
N PRO A 230 -2.71 20.28 -3.22
CA PRO A 230 -4.12 20.65 -3.35
C PRO A 230 -4.86 19.78 -4.37
N THR A 231 -4.19 19.33 -5.44
CA THR A 231 -4.78 18.38 -6.39
C THR A 231 -5.08 17.04 -5.71
N ALA A 232 -4.13 16.48 -4.96
CA ALA A 232 -4.31 15.21 -4.25
C ALA A 232 -5.42 15.30 -3.20
N GLU A 233 -5.44 16.37 -2.39
CA GLU A 233 -6.48 16.57 -1.38
C GLU A 233 -7.87 16.71 -2.00
N GLY A 234 -8.03 17.48 -3.08
CA GLY A 234 -9.31 17.61 -3.78
C GLY A 234 -9.85 16.26 -4.27
N VAL A 235 -8.99 15.43 -4.88
CA VAL A 235 -9.34 14.06 -5.29
C VAL A 235 -9.75 13.20 -4.09
N ILE A 236 -9.00 13.27 -2.99
CA ILE A 236 -9.28 12.51 -1.77
C ILE A 236 -10.62 12.96 -1.14
N ARG A 237 -10.93 14.25 -1.10
CA ARG A 237 -12.21 14.78 -0.58
C ARG A 237 -13.40 14.31 -1.40
N VAL A 238 -13.29 14.30 -2.74
CA VAL A 238 -14.33 13.74 -3.61
C VAL A 238 -14.50 12.24 -3.35
N PHE A 239 -13.40 11.50 -3.24
CA PHE A 239 -13.45 10.08 -2.91
C PHE A 239 -14.06 9.80 -1.54
N ASP A 240 -13.71 10.59 -0.53
CA ASP A 240 -14.30 10.48 0.80
C ASP A 240 -15.81 10.66 0.74
N ARG A 241 -16.27 11.73 0.10
CA ARG A 241 -17.68 12.13 0.13
C ARG A 241 -18.60 11.25 -0.74
N HIS A 242 -18.12 10.88 -1.93
CA HIS A 242 -18.92 10.16 -2.92
C HIS A 242 -18.60 8.67 -2.98
N GLY A 243 -17.50 8.22 -2.36
CA GLY A 243 -17.08 6.83 -2.37
C GLY A 243 -18.06 5.92 -1.62
N GLU A 244 -18.36 4.78 -2.26
CA GLU A 244 -19.19 3.69 -1.73
C GLU A 244 -18.61 3.13 -0.41
N ARG A 245 -19.46 3.00 0.61
CA ARG A 245 -19.12 2.55 1.98
C ARG A 245 -19.84 1.28 2.39
N ALA A 246 -20.98 0.97 1.78
CA ALA A 246 -21.74 -0.24 2.06
C ALA A 246 -21.21 -1.42 1.22
N LYS A 247 -21.07 -1.25 -0.09
CA LYS A 247 -20.60 -2.30 -1.01
C LYS A 247 -19.10 -2.26 -1.20
N ARG A 248 -18.45 -2.85 -0.24
CA ARG A 248 -17.01 -2.99 -0.12
C ARG A 248 -16.22 -3.39 -1.37
N LEU A 249 -16.74 -4.34 -2.17
CA LEU A 249 -16.09 -4.79 -3.42
C LEU A 249 -16.12 -3.72 -4.53
N LYS A 250 -16.96 -2.69 -4.36
CA LYS A 250 -17.12 -1.54 -5.24
C LYS A 250 -16.62 -0.21 -4.61
N ALA A 251 -15.98 -0.27 -3.44
CA ALA A 251 -15.63 0.91 -2.65
C ALA A 251 -14.30 1.61 -3.07
N ARG A 252 -13.55 1.09 -4.03
CA ARG A 252 -12.30 1.72 -4.51
C ARG A 252 -12.61 2.88 -5.47
N LEU A 253 -11.73 3.89 -5.49
CA LEU A 253 -11.86 5.08 -6.34
C LEU A 253 -12.16 4.76 -7.81
N LYS A 254 -11.51 3.73 -8.37
CA LYS A 254 -11.75 3.28 -9.75
C LYS A 254 -13.23 3.02 -10.10
N PHE A 255 -14.02 2.54 -9.14
CA PHE A 255 -15.46 2.31 -9.35
C PHE A 255 -16.23 3.62 -9.29
N LEU A 256 -15.87 4.52 -8.37
CA LEU A 256 -16.47 5.84 -8.30
C LEU A 256 -16.27 6.62 -9.61
N ILE A 257 -15.05 6.62 -10.16
CA ILE A 257 -14.76 7.28 -11.44
C ILE A 257 -15.55 6.63 -12.58
N LYS A 258 -15.64 5.31 -12.59
CA LYS A 258 -16.45 4.59 -13.59
C LYS A 258 -17.93 4.94 -13.50
N ASP A 259 -18.47 5.10 -12.30
CA ASP A 259 -19.89 5.36 -12.06
C ASP A 259 -20.25 6.83 -12.36
N LEU A 260 -19.40 7.80 -12.01
CA LEU A 260 -19.61 9.23 -12.28
C LEU A 260 -19.22 9.64 -13.71
N GLY A 261 -18.21 8.98 -14.28
CA GLY A 261 -17.48 9.48 -15.43
C GLY A 261 -16.40 10.51 -15.03
N ARG A 262 -15.32 10.55 -15.82
CA ARG A 262 -14.15 11.42 -15.56
C ARG A 262 -14.53 12.90 -15.48
N ASP A 263 -15.33 13.38 -16.42
CA ASP A 263 -15.63 14.83 -16.51
C ASP A 263 -16.42 15.32 -15.30
N GLU A 264 -17.41 14.56 -14.84
CA GLU A 264 -18.16 14.88 -13.63
C GLU A 264 -17.28 14.76 -12.38
N PHE A 265 -16.42 13.74 -12.32
CA PHE A 265 -15.45 13.62 -11.22
C PHE A 265 -14.53 14.84 -11.13
N MET A 266 -13.99 15.30 -12.26
CA MET A 266 -13.12 16.48 -12.29
C MET A 266 -13.87 17.76 -11.94
N ARG A 267 -15.13 17.91 -12.36
CA ARG A 267 -16.00 19.02 -11.95
C ARG A 267 -16.15 19.07 -10.43
N LEU A 268 -16.37 17.92 -9.78
CA LEU A 268 -16.45 17.82 -8.33
C LEU A 268 -15.11 18.14 -7.64
N VAL A 269 -13.99 17.74 -8.22
CA VAL A 269 -12.65 18.08 -7.70
C VAL A 269 -12.43 19.59 -7.75
N ASP A 270 -12.82 20.26 -8.83
CA ASP A 270 -12.70 21.71 -8.96
C ASP A 270 -13.63 22.47 -7.98
N GLU A 271 -14.80 21.92 -7.66
CA GLU A 271 -15.65 22.45 -6.58
C GLU A 271 -14.98 22.35 -5.21
N GLU A 272 -14.31 21.24 -4.93
CA GLU A 272 -13.61 21.03 -3.65
C GLU A 272 -12.43 21.97 -3.44
N LYS A 273 -11.78 22.43 -4.52
CA LYS A 273 -10.60 23.31 -4.42
C LYS A 273 -10.87 24.57 -3.59
N LYS A 274 -12.09 25.12 -3.66
CA LYS A 274 -12.49 26.33 -2.90
C LYS A 274 -12.45 26.13 -1.38
N ALA A 275 -12.65 24.90 -0.92
CA ALA A 275 -12.68 24.55 0.50
C ALA A 275 -11.31 24.16 1.06
N LEU A 276 -10.28 24.11 0.20
CA LEU A 276 -8.93 23.76 0.62
C LEU A 276 -8.28 24.92 1.37
N ALA A 277 -7.51 24.59 2.42
CA ALA A 277 -6.71 25.59 3.12
C ALA A 277 -5.60 26.17 2.23
N PHE A 278 -5.11 25.37 1.29
CA PHE A 278 -4.04 25.73 0.37
C PHE A 278 -4.52 25.56 -1.06
N HIS A 279 -4.38 26.61 -1.87
CA HIS A 279 -4.60 26.54 -3.32
C HIS A 279 -3.28 26.33 -4.07
N THR A 280 -2.17 26.72 -3.43
CA THR A 280 -0.81 26.35 -3.75
C THR A 280 -0.12 25.95 -2.45
N TYR A 281 0.83 25.02 -2.52
CA TYR A 281 1.63 24.55 -1.39
C TYR A 281 3.07 24.42 -1.86
N GLU A 282 3.94 25.34 -1.42
CA GLU A 282 5.36 25.26 -1.73
C GLU A 282 6.00 24.13 -0.95
N ILE A 283 6.79 23.30 -1.65
CA ILE A 283 7.47 22.14 -1.08
C ILE A 283 8.94 22.49 -0.94
N ASP A 284 9.43 22.48 0.30
CA ASP A 284 10.84 22.65 0.61
C ASP A 284 11.62 21.41 0.18
N THR A 285 12.57 21.59 -0.72
CA THR A 285 13.44 20.54 -1.27
C THR A 285 14.85 20.56 -0.69
N THR A 286 15.17 21.53 0.18
CA THR A 286 16.55 21.80 0.62
C THR A 286 17.24 20.59 1.26
N ASP A 287 16.54 19.83 2.09
CA ASP A 287 17.05 18.60 2.74
C ASP A 287 17.44 17.48 1.77
N PHE A 288 17.03 17.58 0.49
CA PHE A 288 17.29 16.59 -0.55
C PHE A 288 18.30 17.07 -1.60
N GLU A 289 18.61 18.37 -1.63
CA GLU A 289 19.52 18.98 -2.61
C GLU A 289 20.98 19.04 -2.12
N GLY A 290 21.24 18.52 -0.91
CA GLY A 290 22.56 18.48 -0.30
C GLY A 290 23.57 17.55 -0.99
N ALA A 291 24.83 17.70 -0.60
CA ALA A 291 25.88 16.76 -1.00
C ALA A 291 25.58 15.36 -0.46
N ILE A 292 26.06 14.34 -1.17
CA ILE A 292 26.02 12.95 -0.68
C ILE A 292 26.73 12.90 0.67
N THR A 293 26.07 12.29 1.67
CA THR A 293 26.65 12.05 2.99
C THR A 293 27.94 11.24 2.86
N GLU A 294 29.05 11.78 3.35
CA GLU A 294 30.32 11.05 3.39
C GLU A 294 30.25 9.90 4.41
N PRO A 295 30.93 8.77 4.13
CA PRO A 295 30.97 7.64 5.05
C PRO A 295 31.68 8.01 6.36
N LEU A 296 31.28 7.37 7.46
CA LEU A 296 31.89 7.62 8.78
C LEU A 296 33.31 7.06 8.88
N LEU A 297 33.61 6.00 8.14
CA LEU A 297 34.90 5.31 8.15
C LEU A 297 35.48 5.22 6.73
N GLU A 298 36.80 5.23 6.65
CA GLU A 298 37.50 4.95 5.39
C GLU A 298 37.31 3.48 4.98
N VAL A 299 37.05 3.25 3.71
CA VAL A 299 36.86 1.90 3.16
C VAL A 299 38.22 1.19 3.07
N PRO A 300 38.38 0.01 3.69
CA PRO A 300 39.60 -0.77 3.58
C PRO A 300 39.84 -1.23 2.13
N SER A 301 41.11 -1.23 1.71
CA SER A 301 41.49 -1.88 0.46
C SER A 301 41.39 -3.40 0.61
N VAL A 302 40.73 -4.06 -0.34
CA VAL A 302 40.54 -5.50 -0.36
C VAL A 302 40.91 -6.09 -1.72
N THR A 303 41.27 -7.37 -1.73
CA THR A 303 41.52 -8.15 -2.96
C THR A 303 40.37 -9.13 -3.19
N ILE A 304 39.82 -9.13 -4.40
CA ILE A 304 38.79 -10.10 -4.79
C ILE A 304 39.45 -11.44 -5.12
N ASP A 305 39.09 -12.49 -4.37
CA ASP A 305 39.58 -13.84 -4.61
C ASP A 305 38.91 -14.48 -5.84
N ASP A 306 37.59 -14.37 -5.95
CA ASP A 306 36.80 -14.86 -7.09
C ASP A 306 36.37 -13.69 -7.99
N VAL A 307 37.26 -13.37 -8.95
CA VAL A 307 37.04 -12.25 -9.88
C VAL A 307 35.87 -12.52 -10.82
N GLU A 308 35.63 -13.77 -11.21
CA GLU A 308 34.53 -14.12 -12.12
C GLU A 308 33.18 -13.91 -11.45
N ALA A 309 33.02 -14.38 -10.20
CA ALA A 309 31.81 -14.17 -9.42
C ALA A 309 31.55 -12.67 -9.13
N TYR A 310 32.61 -11.91 -8.82
CA TYR A 310 32.51 -10.47 -8.61
C TYR A 310 32.06 -9.72 -9.87
N GLU A 311 32.63 -10.00 -11.04
CA GLU A 311 32.24 -9.34 -12.28
C GLU A 311 30.81 -9.72 -12.72
N ALA A 312 30.40 -10.97 -12.49
CA ALA A 312 29.02 -11.40 -12.69
C ALA A 312 28.04 -10.64 -11.77
N TRP A 313 28.39 -10.49 -10.49
CA TRP A 313 27.62 -9.69 -9.53
C TRP A 313 27.59 -8.21 -9.92
N LYS A 314 28.74 -7.62 -10.27
CA LYS A 314 28.81 -6.21 -10.70
C LYS A 314 27.88 -5.97 -11.88
N LYS A 315 27.91 -6.84 -12.90
CA LYS A 315 27.02 -6.73 -14.06
C LYS A 315 25.54 -6.89 -13.72
N SER A 316 25.21 -7.72 -12.74
CA SER A 316 23.82 -8.07 -12.43
C SER A 316 23.16 -7.19 -11.36
N ASN A 317 23.93 -6.64 -10.43
CA ASN A 317 23.41 -6.05 -9.19
C ASN A 317 23.84 -4.59 -9.01
N VAL A 318 24.85 -4.10 -9.76
CA VAL A 318 25.27 -2.70 -9.68
C VAL A 318 24.49 -1.88 -10.70
N ILE A 319 23.94 -0.76 -10.25
CA ILE A 319 23.09 0.13 -11.03
C ILE A 319 23.83 1.46 -11.17
N ALA A 320 23.92 1.94 -12.41
CA ALA A 320 24.46 3.27 -12.68
C ALA A 320 23.59 4.36 -12.04
N GLN A 321 24.22 5.41 -11.54
CA GLN A 321 23.53 6.62 -11.07
C GLN A 321 24.03 7.87 -11.78
N LYS A 322 23.23 8.95 -11.74
CA LYS A 322 23.56 10.22 -12.39
C LYS A 322 24.72 10.99 -11.74
N GLN A 323 25.04 10.71 -10.47
CA GLN A 323 26.16 11.34 -9.77
C GLN A 323 27.49 10.68 -10.16
N ALA A 324 28.41 11.48 -10.71
CA ALA A 324 29.69 10.99 -11.20
C ALA A 324 30.52 10.30 -10.10
N GLY A 325 31.10 9.13 -10.43
CA GLY A 325 31.94 8.34 -9.52
C GLY A 325 31.17 7.49 -8.51
N TYR A 326 29.84 7.54 -8.51
CA TYR A 326 28.99 6.76 -7.62
C TYR A 326 28.16 5.75 -8.41
N VAL A 327 27.73 4.69 -7.72
CA VAL A 327 26.85 3.62 -8.18
C VAL A 327 25.91 3.19 -7.04
N ALA A 328 24.82 2.51 -7.38
CA ALA A 328 23.94 1.87 -6.41
C ALA A 328 24.07 0.35 -6.48
N ILE A 329 23.81 -0.32 -5.36
CA ILE A 329 23.86 -1.78 -5.23
C ILE A 329 22.45 -2.29 -4.95
N GLY A 330 21.91 -3.08 -5.89
CA GLY A 330 20.68 -3.84 -5.71
C GLY A 330 20.94 -5.18 -5.05
N ILE A 331 20.28 -5.44 -3.92
CA ILE A 331 20.31 -6.72 -3.21
C ILE A 331 19.00 -7.42 -3.48
N LYS A 332 19.07 -8.55 -4.20
CA LYS A 332 17.94 -9.46 -4.37
C LYS A 332 17.67 -10.17 -3.04
N VAL A 333 16.42 -10.12 -2.59
CA VAL A 333 15.96 -10.75 -1.34
C VAL A 333 14.87 -11.75 -1.70
N LEU A 334 15.17 -13.04 -1.55
CA LEU A 334 14.22 -14.11 -1.82
C LEU A 334 12.92 -13.89 -1.00
N LEU A 335 11.79 -13.85 -1.70
CA LEU A 335 10.44 -13.56 -1.13
C LEU A 335 10.31 -12.21 -0.40
N GLY A 336 11.32 -11.36 -0.44
CA GLY A 336 11.43 -10.17 0.40
C GLY A 336 11.70 -10.45 1.88
N ASP A 337 12.08 -11.67 2.26
CA ASP A 337 12.33 -12.06 3.64
C ASP A 337 13.83 -12.00 3.98
N PHE A 338 14.17 -11.23 5.02
CA PHE A 338 15.50 -11.18 5.62
C PHE A 338 15.40 -11.12 7.16
N TYR A 339 16.50 -11.41 7.86
CA TYR A 339 16.47 -11.65 9.30
C TYR A 339 17.35 -10.67 10.09
N ILE A 340 17.04 -10.50 11.38
CA ILE A 340 17.65 -9.48 12.25
C ILE A 340 19.17 -9.55 12.36
N ASP A 341 19.75 -10.74 12.26
CA ASP A 341 21.19 -10.99 12.30
C ASP A 341 21.89 -10.31 11.10
N LYS A 342 21.39 -10.55 9.89
CA LYS A 342 21.91 -9.94 8.66
C LYS A 342 21.53 -8.46 8.56
N ALA A 343 20.33 -8.10 8.98
CA ALA A 343 19.82 -6.72 8.93
C ALA A 343 20.67 -5.76 9.79
N ARG A 344 21.11 -6.18 10.99
CA ARG A 344 21.99 -5.39 11.85
C ARG A 344 23.34 -5.13 11.21
N LEU A 345 23.93 -6.16 10.61
CA LEU A 345 25.22 -6.06 9.92
C LEU A 345 25.11 -5.18 8.67
N LEU A 346 24.01 -5.28 7.91
CA LEU A 346 23.73 -4.40 6.79
C LEU A 346 23.58 -2.94 7.23
N ALA A 347 22.87 -2.68 8.33
CA ALA A 347 22.75 -1.34 8.89
C ALA A 347 24.13 -0.76 9.25
N ASP A 348 25.01 -1.54 9.88
CA ASP A 348 26.36 -1.10 10.22
C ASP A 348 27.21 -0.84 8.99
N LEU A 349 27.17 -1.72 7.98
CA LEU A 349 27.89 -1.55 6.73
C LEU A 349 27.51 -0.23 6.06
N VAL A 350 26.22 0.05 5.93
CA VAL A 350 25.71 1.26 5.25
C VAL A 350 25.96 2.52 6.08
N LYS A 351 25.89 2.43 7.40
CA LYS A 351 26.19 3.56 8.30
C LYS A 351 27.66 3.95 8.25
N ASN A 352 28.54 2.95 8.30
CA ASN A 352 29.96 3.19 8.44
C ASN A 352 30.63 3.52 7.10
N TYR A 353 30.20 2.88 6.01
CA TYR A 353 30.90 2.92 4.72
C TYR A 353 30.05 3.43 3.56
N GLY A 354 28.75 3.67 3.77
CA GLY A 354 27.84 4.24 2.77
C GLY A 354 27.27 5.59 3.21
N ALA A 355 26.22 6.05 2.51
CA ALA A 355 25.56 7.33 2.77
C ALA A 355 24.47 7.27 3.86
N ASN A 356 24.47 6.23 4.73
CA ASN A 356 23.46 5.99 5.76
C ASN A 356 22.00 5.91 5.24
N GLU A 357 21.79 5.38 4.03
CA GLU A 357 20.46 5.28 3.43
C GLU A 357 20.26 4.00 2.61
N LEU A 358 19.11 3.37 2.83
CA LEU A 358 18.58 2.23 2.10
C LEU A 358 17.23 2.60 1.47
N ARG A 359 16.91 1.91 0.36
CA ARG A 359 15.60 1.95 -0.30
C ARG A 359 15.05 0.54 -0.42
N PHE A 360 13.78 0.34 -0.04
CA PHE A 360 13.05 -0.87 -0.40
C PHE A 360 12.34 -0.71 -1.74
N SER A 361 12.28 -1.77 -2.54
CA SER A 361 11.69 -1.73 -3.89
C SER A 361 10.28 -2.33 -3.95
N LEU A 362 9.55 -2.04 -5.03
CA LEU A 362 8.24 -2.64 -5.30
C LEU A 362 8.33 -4.15 -5.61
N ARG A 363 9.54 -4.65 -5.91
CA ARG A 363 9.86 -6.07 -6.12
C ARG A 363 10.35 -6.77 -4.86
N GLN A 364 10.22 -6.11 -3.71
CA GLN A 364 10.56 -6.65 -2.39
C GLN A 364 12.07 -6.79 -2.13
N ASN A 365 12.87 -5.94 -2.79
CA ASN A 365 14.33 -5.95 -2.67
C ASN A 365 14.87 -4.73 -1.92
N ILE A 366 16.18 -4.71 -1.70
CA ILE A 366 16.91 -3.61 -1.05
C ILE A 366 17.81 -2.94 -2.06
N LEU A 367 17.93 -1.62 -2.01
CA LEU A 367 18.87 -0.83 -2.78
C LEU A 367 19.72 0.03 -1.84
N ILE A 368 21.03 -0.12 -1.92
CA ILE A 368 22.01 0.77 -1.28
C ILE A 368 22.42 1.82 -2.31
N ARG A 369 22.24 3.10 -1.99
CA ARG A 369 22.54 4.21 -2.92
C ARG A 369 23.89 4.84 -2.59
N ASN A 370 24.45 5.58 -3.55
CA ASN A 370 25.59 6.47 -3.35
C ASN A 370 26.84 5.76 -2.82
N ILE A 371 27.20 4.63 -3.45
CA ILE A 371 28.47 3.93 -3.18
C ILE A 371 29.51 4.40 -4.20
N LYS A 372 30.70 4.83 -3.76
CA LYS A 372 31.80 5.16 -4.67
C LYS A 372 32.20 3.89 -5.45
N GLU A 373 32.39 3.99 -6.77
CA GLU A 373 32.63 2.81 -7.60
C GLU A 373 33.88 2.02 -7.17
N GLU A 374 34.92 2.73 -6.74
CA GLU A 374 36.17 2.14 -6.21
C GLU A 374 35.97 1.28 -4.95
N ASN A 375 34.86 1.48 -4.22
CA ASN A 375 34.54 0.74 -3.00
C ASN A 375 33.73 -0.55 -3.26
N LEU A 376 33.31 -0.82 -4.50
CA LEU A 376 32.54 -2.02 -4.85
C LEU A 376 33.21 -3.33 -4.40
N PRO A 377 34.53 -3.52 -4.52
CA PRO A 377 35.17 -4.75 -4.04
C PRO A 377 34.94 -5.01 -2.54
N PHE A 378 35.02 -3.96 -1.72
CA PHE A 378 34.78 -4.05 -0.28
C PHE A 378 33.32 -4.39 0.01
N PHE A 379 32.38 -3.65 -0.61
CA PHE A 379 30.96 -3.90 -0.44
C PHE A 379 30.56 -5.31 -0.87
N TYR A 380 31.10 -5.81 -1.99
CA TYR A 380 30.87 -7.19 -2.42
C TYR A 380 31.30 -8.21 -1.35
N GLN A 381 32.49 -8.06 -0.78
CA GLN A 381 32.98 -8.98 0.26
C GLN A 381 32.14 -8.94 1.53
N GLU A 382 31.76 -7.74 2.01
CA GLU A 382 30.92 -7.63 3.21
C GLU A 382 29.51 -8.16 2.95
N LEU A 383 28.92 -7.89 1.79
CA LEU A 383 27.61 -8.43 1.42
C LEU A 383 27.66 -9.95 1.19
N ALA A 384 28.77 -10.50 0.70
CA ALA A 384 28.94 -11.94 0.52
C ALA A 384 28.86 -12.68 1.86
N LYS A 385 29.40 -12.10 2.94
CA LYS A 385 29.26 -12.65 4.32
C LYS A 385 27.81 -12.69 4.80
N LEU A 386 26.91 -11.92 4.19
CA LEU A 386 25.48 -11.85 4.50
C LEU A 386 24.62 -12.66 3.52
N ASP A 387 25.21 -13.34 2.55
CA ASP A 387 24.53 -13.95 1.39
C ASP A 387 23.70 -12.92 0.57
N PHE A 388 24.15 -11.67 0.49
CA PHE A 388 23.49 -10.56 -0.23
C PHE A 388 24.12 -10.25 -1.59
N VAL A 389 24.82 -11.23 -2.17
CA VAL A 389 25.45 -11.14 -3.51
C VAL A 389 24.76 -12.04 -4.54
N THR A 390 23.57 -12.56 -4.23
CA THR A 390 22.78 -13.34 -5.20
C THR A 390 22.50 -12.51 -6.45
N LEU A 391 22.79 -13.12 -7.61
CA LEU A 391 22.58 -12.51 -8.92
C LEU A 391 21.08 -12.34 -9.23
N GLY A 392 20.78 -11.43 -10.13
CA GLY A 392 19.47 -11.28 -10.74
C GLY A 392 18.58 -10.21 -10.12
N TYR A 393 19.15 -9.16 -9.50
CA TYR A 393 18.35 -8.00 -9.06
C TYR A 393 17.52 -7.46 -10.23
N ASN A 394 16.19 -7.41 -10.06
CA ASN A 394 15.23 -7.01 -11.08
C ASN A 394 15.21 -7.86 -12.38
N THR A 395 15.71 -9.10 -12.38
CA THR A 395 15.64 -10.01 -13.55
C THR A 395 14.49 -11.01 -13.45
N VAL A 396 14.31 -11.89 -14.42
CA VAL A 396 13.27 -12.95 -14.40
C VAL A 396 13.41 -13.91 -13.22
N ALA A 397 14.62 -14.07 -12.71
CA ALA A 397 14.91 -14.89 -11.54
C ALA A 397 14.51 -14.21 -10.21
N ASP A 398 14.14 -12.93 -10.21
CA ASP A 398 13.72 -12.17 -9.03
C ASP A 398 12.19 -12.14 -8.92
N ILE A 399 11.63 -13.22 -8.36
CA ILE A 399 10.19 -13.48 -8.37
C ILE A 399 9.53 -12.76 -7.19
N THR A 400 8.57 -11.89 -7.51
CA THR A 400 7.77 -11.21 -6.48
C THR A 400 6.59 -12.08 -6.04
N ALA A 401 6.43 -12.30 -4.74
CA ALA A 401 5.36 -13.11 -4.18
C ALA A 401 4.69 -12.44 -2.97
N CYS A 402 3.37 -12.60 -2.85
CA CYS A 402 2.69 -12.23 -1.61
C CYS A 402 2.83 -13.33 -0.54
N PRO A 403 2.53 -13.05 0.74
CA PRO A 403 2.62 -14.05 1.80
C PRO A 403 1.73 -15.31 1.64
N GLY A 404 0.72 -15.28 0.76
CA GLY A 404 -0.06 -16.48 0.44
C GLY A 404 -0.72 -17.13 1.66
N THR A 405 -0.81 -18.46 1.65
CA THR A 405 -1.39 -19.25 2.75
C THR A 405 -0.54 -19.26 4.02
N ASP A 406 0.73 -18.84 3.97
CA ASP A 406 1.65 -18.85 5.11
C ASP A 406 1.15 -18.00 6.28
N THR A 407 0.71 -16.77 6.00
CA THR A 407 0.20 -15.85 7.04
C THR A 407 -1.09 -15.13 6.67
N CYS A 408 -1.53 -15.14 5.41
CA CYS A 408 -2.69 -14.37 4.97
C CYS A 408 -4.01 -15.14 5.14
N ASN A 409 -4.97 -14.52 5.82
CA ASN A 409 -6.36 -15.00 5.93
C ASN A 409 -7.06 -15.19 4.57
N LEU A 410 -6.64 -14.47 3.53
CA LEU A 410 -7.24 -14.54 2.19
C LEU A 410 -6.50 -15.50 1.24
N GLY A 411 -5.38 -16.09 1.68
CA GLY A 411 -4.59 -17.00 0.85
C GLY A 411 -5.40 -18.23 0.46
N ILE A 412 -5.46 -18.52 -0.84
CA ILE A 412 -6.10 -19.72 -1.38
C ILE A 412 -5.05 -20.81 -1.57
N ALA A 413 -3.90 -20.48 -2.15
CA ALA A 413 -2.76 -21.40 -2.30
C ALA A 413 -1.45 -20.69 -1.89
N SER A 414 -0.41 -21.47 -1.62
CA SER A 414 0.92 -20.96 -1.27
C SER A 414 1.51 -20.26 -2.48
N SER A 415 1.83 -18.97 -2.32
CA SER A 415 2.54 -18.19 -3.34
C SER A 415 4.04 -18.13 -3.09
N THR A 416 4.47 -18.21 -1.84
CA THR A 416 5.87 -18.23 -1.42
C THR A 416 6.53 -19.55 -1.81
N GLY A 417 5.92 -20.69 -1.45
CA GLY A 417 6.50 -22.00 -1.74
C GLY A 417 6.61 -22.30 -3.24
N ILE A 418 5.65 -21.88 -4.06
CA ILE A 418 5.79 -21.97 -5.52
C ILE A 418 6.83 -20.99 -6.07
N ALA A 419 6.93 -19.77 -5.53
CA ALA A 419 7.93 -18.80 -5.98
C ALA A 419 9.36 -19.31 -5.77
N GLU A 420 9.66 -19.89 -4.60
CA GLU A 420 10.95 -20.52 -4.31
C GLU A 420 11.28 -21.62 -5.32
N GLU A 421 10.31 -22.50 -5.62
CA GLU A 421 10.51 -23.56 -6.60
C GLU A 421 10.72 -23.02 -8.02
N LEU A 422 9.99 -21.99 -8.43
CA LEU A 422 10.17 -21.39 -9.76
C LEU A 422 11.53 -20.69 -9.87
N GLU A 423 11.99 -20.00 -8.81
CA GLU A 423 13.35 -19.44 -8.78
C GLU A 423 14.41 -20.54 -8.87
N ARG A 424 14.23 -21.66 -8.14
CA ARG A 424 15.11 -22.83 -8.25
C ARG A 424 15.18 -23.33 -9.68
N VAL A 425 14.02 -23.50 -10.35
CA VAL A 425 13.95 -23.95 -11.75
C VAL A 425 14.72 -23.00 -12.67
N ILE A 426 14.53 -21.68 -12.55
CA ILE A 426 15.24 -20.70 -13.38
C ILE A 426 16.75 -20.80 -13.14
N ALA A 427 17.17 -20.79 -11.88
CA ALA A 427 18.58 -20.83 -11.52
C ALA A 427 19.28 -22.12 -11.98
N THR A 428 18.60 -23.27 -11.91
CA THR A 428 19.21 -24.57 -12.25
C THR A 428 19.06 -24.97 -13.70
N GLU A 429 17.99 -24.57 -14.38
CA GLU A 429 17.63 -25.07 -15.72
C GLU A 429 17.70 -23.99 -16.80
N TYR A 430 17.64 -22.71 -16.44
CA TYR A 430 17.59 -21.57 -17.36
C TYR A 430 18.63 -20.46 -17.05
N PRO A 431 19.92 -20.80 -16.80
CA PRO A 431 20.92 -19.81 -16.42
C PRO A 431 21.14 -18.69 -17.46
N GLN A 432 20.86 -18.96 -18.74
CA GLN A 432 20.89 -17.97 -19.82
C GLN A 432 19.87 -16.83 -19.65
N PHE A 433 18.82 -17.05 -18.87
CA PHE A 433 17.80 -16.06 -18.56
C PHE A 433 18.11 -15.24 -17.29
N ASN A 434 19.16 -15.57 -16.53
CA ASN A 434 19.44 -14.92 -15.24
C ASN A 434 19.66 -13.40 -15.34
N SER A 435 20.11 -12.89 -16.49
CA SER A 435 20.27 -11.45 -16.75
C SER A 435 19.12 -10.83 -17.54
N ASN A 436 18.05 -11.58 -17.82
CA ASN A 436 16.89 -11.09 -18.57
C ASN A 436 16.05 -10.18 -17.68
N VAL A 437 15.92 -8.91 -18.07
CA VAL A 437 15.11 -7.90 -17.39
C VAL A 437 13.75 -7.66 -18.08
N ASP A 438 13.52 -8.30 -19.22
CA ASP A 438 12.31 -8.14 -20.04
C ASP A 438 11.15 -8.97 -19.53
N ILE A 439 11.42 -10.05 -18.79
CA ILE A 439 10.41 -10.94 -18.22
C ILE A 439 10.40 -10.74 -16.71
N SER A 440 9.25 -10.33 -16.18
CA SER A 440 8.96 -10.40 -14.76
C SER A 440 8.03 -11.57 -14.46
N ILE A 441 8.29 -12.26 -13.33
CA ILE A 441 7.40 -13.30 -12.81
C ILE A 441 6.83 -12.81 -11.48
N LYS A 442 5.50 -12.82 -11.37
CA LYS A 442 4.80 -12.32 -10.19
C LYS A 442 3.69 -13.25 -9.74
N ILE A 443 3.63 -13.51 -8.44
CA ILE A 443 2.76 -14.53 -7.85
C ILE A 443 1.90 -13.95 -6.75
N SER A 444 0.62 -14.32 -6.70
CA SER A 444 -0.22 -14.05 -5.53
C SER A 444 -1.05 -15.26 -5.16
N GLY A 445 -1.14 -15.59 -3.88
CA GLY A 445 -1.93 -16.73 -3.40
C GLY A 445 -3.46 -16.58 -3.54
N CYS A 446 -3.96 -15.44 -4.05
CA CYS A 446 -5.38 -15.22 -4.36
C CYS A 446 -5.57 -14.11 -5.40
N MET A 447 -6.83 -13.87 -5.80
CA MET A 447 -7.24 -12.86 -6.79
C MET A 447 -7.01 -11.40 -6.38
N ASN A 448 -6.57 -11.10 -5.16
CA ASN A 448 -6.36 -9.71 -4.70
C ASN A 448 -5.09 -9.07 -5.27
N ALA A 449 -4.22 -9.86 -5.90
CA ALA A 449 -3.03 -9.41 -6.62
C ALA A 449 -2.05 -8.59 -5.78
N CYS A 450 -1.85 -8.95 -4.51
CA CYS A 450 -0.87 -8.29 -3.64
C CYS A 450 0.57 -8.40 -4.16
N GLY A 451 0.90 -9.51 -4.82
CA GLY A 451 2.17 -9.71 -5.51
C GLY A 451 2.16 -9.21 -6.96
N GLN A 452 1.10 -8.54 -7.43
CA GLN A 452 1.06 -7.89 -8.74
C GLN A 452 1.12 -8.86 -9.95
N HIS A 453 0.49 -10.04 -9.87
CA HIS A 453 0.50 -11.05 -10.95
C HIS A 453 -0.27 -10.67 -12.23
N ASN A 454 -1.12 -9.64 -12.19
CA ASN A 454 -1.93 -9.24 -13.35
C ASN A 454 -1.19 -8.35 -14.35
N MET A 455 0.06 -7.96 -14.08
CA MET A 455 0.81 -6.97 -14.87
C MET A 455 2.23 -7.44 -15.18
N SER A 456 2.49 -8.72 -14.98
CA SER A 456 3.75 -9.34 -15.29
C SER A 456 3.62 -10.12 -16.59
N GLU A 457 4.76 -10.27 -17.27
CA GLU A 457 4.89 -11.05 -18.49
C GLU A 457 4.42 -12.48 -18.24
N ILE A 458 4.80 -13.03 -17.07
CA ILE A 458 4.33 -14.31 -16.57
C ILE A 458 3.76 -14.11 -15.15
N GLY A 459 2.49 -14.45 -14.95
CA GLY A 459 1.78 -14.27 -13.70
C GLY A 459 1.19 -15.58 -13.18
N PHE A 460 1.21 -15.77 -11.87
CA PHE A 460 0.56 -16.91 -11.22
C PHE A 460 -0.39 -16.44 -10.11
N GLN A 461 -1.65 -16.90 -10.17
CA GLN A 461 -2.66 -16.61 -9.18
C GLN A 461 -3.13 -17.90 -8.48
N GLY A 462 -2.96 -17.97 -7.17
CA GLY A 462 -3.46 -19.05 -6.32
C GLY A 462 -4.97 -19.22 -6.42
N MET A 463 -5.38 -20.46 -6.65
CA MET A 463 -6.74 -20.92 -6.90
C MET A 463 -6.92 -22.33 -6.30
N SER A 464 -8.11 -22.90 -6.46
CA SER A 464 -8.37 -24.30 -6.17
C SER A 464 -9.02 -25.00 -7.38
N ILE A 465 -8.83 -26.31 -7.49
CA ILE A 465 -9.47 -27.14 -8.50
C ILE A 465 -10.13 -28.37 -7.85
N ASN A 466 -11.30 -28.74 -8.34
CA ASN A 466 -12.01 -29.93 -7.86
C ASN A 466 -11.54 -31.14 -8.67
N ALA A 467 -11.25 -32.24 -7.97
CA ALA A 467 -10.90 -33.53 -8.56
C ALA A 467 -11.78 -34.61 -7.91
N GLY A 468 -12.93 -34.88 -8.52
CA GLY A 468 -13.96 -35.72 -7.93
C GLY A 468 -14.50 -35.12 -6.62
N LYS A 469 -14.28 -35.83 -5.49
CA LYS A 469 -14.68 -35.38 -4.14
C LYS A 469 -13.60 -34.59 -3.40
N LEU A 470 -12.38 -34.56 -3.94
CA LEU A 470 -11.24 -33.86 -3.33
C LEU A 470 -11.04 -32.49 -3.99
N VAL A 471 -10.35 -31.62 -3.27
CA VAL A 471 -9.96 -30.29 -3.76
C VAL A 471 -8.45 -30.19 -3.69
N ALA A 472 -7.81 -29.77 -4.78
CA ALA A 472 -6.38 -29.55 -4.87
C ALA A 472 -6.06 -28.04 -4.98
N PRO A 473 -4.90 -27.59 -4.46
CA PRO A 473 -4.37 -26.26 -4.74
C PRO A 473 -4.06 -26.12 -6.22
N ALA A 474 -4.34 -24.96 -6.78
CA ALA A 474 -4.19 -24.67 -8.21
C ALA A 474 -3.55 -23.31 -8.45
N LEU A 475 -3.02 -23.13 -9.66
CA LEU A 475 -2.53 -21.86 -10.17
C LEU A 475 -3.34 -21.52 -11.43
N GLN A 476 -3.88 -20.31 -11.47
CA GLN A 476 -4.23 -19.67 -12.73
C GLN A 476 -2.95 -19.06 -13.29
N VAL A 477 -2.54 -19.52 -14.47
CA VAL A 477 -1.46 -18.93 -15.27
C VAL A 477 -2.02 -17.72 -16.01
N LEU A 478 -1.28 -16.62 -15.97
CA LEU A 478 -1.58 -15.39 -16.71
C LEU A 478 -0.36 -14.99 -17.52
N LEU A 479 -0.56 -14.50 -18.76
CA LEU A 479 0.54 -14.13 -19.65
C LEU A 479 0.30 -12.78 -20.34
N GLY A 480 1.38 -12.09 -20.70
CA GLY A 480 1.34 -10.90 -21.55
C GLY A 480 1.09 -9.57 -20.84
N GLY A 481 1.21 -9.51 -19.51
CA GLY A 481 1.24 -8.23 -18.80
C GLY A 481 2.58 -7.53 -19.00
N LYS A 482 2.59 -6.19 -18.92
CA LYS A 482 3.83 -5.39 -19.04
C LYS A 482 3.66 -3.99 -18.47
N ASN A 483 4.74 -3.43 -17.94
CA ASN A 483 4.86 -1.98 -17.76
C ASN A 483 5.37 -1.36 -19.07
N ILE A 484 4.55 -0.52 -19.71
CA ILE A 484 4.91 0.15 -20.97
C ILE A 484 5.66 1.46 -20.69
N GLY A 485 5.39 2.10 -19.55
CA GLY A 485 5.96 3.37 -19.17
C GLY A 485 4.99 4.54 -19.34
N ASN A 486 5.37 5.68 -18.78
CA ASN A 486 4.69 6.97 -18.89
C ASN A 486 3.18 6.94 -18.59
N GLY A 487 2.77 6.15 -17.58
CA GLY A 487 1.38 6.02 -17.16
C GLY A 487 0.60 4.98 -17.95
N VAL A 488 1.28 4.15 -18.74
CA VAL A 488 0.67 3.08 -19.54
C VAL A 488 1.21 1.74 -19.08
N GLY A 489 0.30 0.78 -18.94
CA GLY A 489 0.67 -0.62 -18.73
C GLY A 489 -0.35 -1.53 -19.38
N ARG A 490 -0.08 -2.83 -19.31
CA ARG A 490 -0.92 -3.89 -19.86
C ARG A 490 -1.20 -4.94 -18.81
N PHE A 491 -2.45 -5.36 -18.71
CA PHE A 491 -2.80 -6.52 -17.89
C PHE A 491 -2.62 -7.84 -18.66
N SER A 492 -2.17 -8.86 -17.95
CA SER A 492 -2.00 -10.23 -18.44
C SER A 492 -3.37 -10.90 -18.68
N ASP A 493 -3.47 -11.72 -19.72
CA ASP A 493 -4.65 -12.55 -19.98
C ASP A 493 -4.67 -13.76 -19.05
N LYS A 494 -5.86 -14.23 -18.67
CA LYS A 494 -6.03 -15.43 -17.85
C LYS A 494 -6.04 -16.67 -18.74
N VAL A 495 -4.87 -17.19 -19.03
CA VAL A 495 -4.68 -18.31 -19.96
C VAL A 495 -5.33 -19.60 -19.47
N ILE A 496 -4.80 -20.23 -18.41
CA ILE A 496 -5.29 -21.55 -17.98
C ILE A 496 -5.13 -21.78 -16.47
N LYS A 497 -5.99 -22.62 -15.90
CA LYS A 497 -5.89 -23.09 -14.51
C LYS A 497 -5.34 -24.51 -14.46
N ILE A 498 -4.28 -24.72 -13.69
CA ILE A 498 -3.57 -25.99 -13.52
C ILE A 498 -3.39 -26.34 -12.04
N PRO A 499 -3.25 -27.64 -11.67
CA PRO A 499 -2.77 -28.03 -10.34
C PRO A 499 -1.46 -27.33 -9.97
N SER A 500 -1.32 -26.93 -8.71
CA SER A 500 -0.20 -26.08 -8.27
C SER A 500 1.17 -26.75 -8.45
N ARG A 501 1.24 -28.08 -8.29
CA ARG A 501 2.47 -28.86 -8.50
C ARG A 501 2.97 -28.87 -9.94
N ARG A 502 2.14 -28.47 -10.91
CA ARG A 502 2.50 -28.36 -12.33
C ARG A 502 2.96 -26.95 -12.73
N GLY A 503 3.04 -26.01 -11.77
CA GLY A 503 3.60 -24.68 -11.99
C GLY A 503 4.99 -24.69 -12.62
N PRO A 504 5.95 -25.50 -12.11
CA PRO A 504 7.27 -25.65 -12.72
C PRO A 504 7.23 -26.11 -14.17
N ASP A 505 6.38 -27.09 -14.50
CA ASP A 505 6.24 -27.59 -15.86
C ASP A 505 5.63 -26.55 -16.80
N ALA A 506 4.66 -25.76 -16.31
CA ALA A 506 4.13 -24.64 -17.07
C ALA A 506 5.21 -23.61 -17.38
N LEU A 507 6.04 -23.24 -16.40
CA LEU A 507 7.16 -22.33 -16.61
C LEU A 507 8.14 -22.88 -17.65
N ARG A 508 8.53 -24.15 -17.53
CA ARG A 508 9.42 -24.82 -18.51
C ARG A 508 8.85 -24.77 -19.91
N LEU A 509 7.58 -25.13 -20.09
CA LEU A 509 6.92 -25.10 -21.39
C LEU A 509 6.93 -23.70 -21.98
N ILE A 510 6.58 -22.68 -21.19
CA ILE A 510 6.54 -21.28 -21.64
C ILE A 510 7.95 -20.79 -22.05
N LEU A 511 8.96 -21.02 -21.21
CA LEU A 511 10.33 -20.55 -21.47
C LEU A 511 10.97 -21.30 -22.65
N ASN A 512 10.80 -22.61 -22.75
CA ASN A 512 11.31 -23.40 -23.87
C ASN A 512 10.67 -22.96 -25.20
N ASP A 513 9.36 -22.72 -25.18
CA ASP A 513 8.64 -22.25 -26.36
C ASP A 513 9.09 -20.85 -26.77
N PHE A 514 9.28 -19.94 -25.82
CA PHE A 514 9.83 -18.60 -26.07
C PHE A 514 11.28 -18.64 -26.56
N GLU A 515 12.14 -19.48 -25.99
CA GLU A 515 13.52 -19.61 -26.44
C GLU A 515 13.60 -20.15 -27.88
N ALA A 516 12.78 -21.15 -28.21
CA ALA A 516 12.75 -21.75 -29.53
C ALA A 516 12.14 -20.85 -30.61
N ASN A 517 11.13 -20.05 -30.26
CA ASN A 517 10.30 -19.34 -31.25
C ASN A 517 10.30 -17.80 -31.09
N GLY A 518 10.91 -17.27 -30.03
CA GLY A 518 10.92 -15.85 -29.70
C GLY A 518 11.79 -15.01 -30.64
N ASN A 519 12.79 -15.59 -31.28
CA ASN A 519 13.64 -14.90 -32.28
C ASN A 519 14.24 -13.57 -31.78
N GLY A 520 14.56 -13.48 -30.48
CA GLY A 520 15.14 -12.28 -29.86
C GLY A 520 14.17 -11.13 -29.60
N GLN A 521 12.87 -11.30 -29.88
CA GLN A 521 11.85 -10.30 -29.54
C GLN A 521 11.55 -10.32 -28.03
N PRO A 522 11.10 -9.19 -27.43
CA PRO A 522 10.57 -9.19 -26.06
C PRO A 522 9.45 -10.21 -25.88
N PHE A 523 9.34 -10.82 -24.69
CA PHE A 523 8.35 -11.87 -24.43
C PHE A 523 6.91 -11.44 -24.72
N VAL A 524 6.55 -10.19 -24.40
CA VAL A 524 5.19 -9.68 -24.67
C VAL A 524 4.86 -9.64 -26.16
N ASP A 525 5.85 -9.31 -27.00
CA ASP A 525 5.65 -9.19 -28.45
C ASP A 525 5.53 -10.59 -29.07
N TYR A 526 6.31 -11.54 -28.54
CA TYR A 526 6.16 -12.96 -28.86
C TYR A 526 4.76 -13.48 -28.47
N TYR A 527 4.32 -13.15 -27.26
CA TYR A 527 3.00 -13.52 -26.77
C TYR A 527 1.89 -12.97 -27.67
N ASP A 528 2.01 -11.71 -28.12
CA ASP A 528 1.04 -11.09 -29.04
C ASP A 528 0.99 -11.76 -30.41
N ALA A 529 2.15 -12.13 -30.95
CA ALA A 529 2.22 -12.82 -32.23
C ALA A 529 1.52 -14.19 -32.20
N LYS A 530 1.54 -14.87 -31.05
CA LYS A 530 0.93 -16.20 -30.85
C LYS A 530 -0.52 -16.13 -30.38
N GLY A 531 -0.83 -15.22 -29.46
CA GLY A 531 -2.12 -15.00 -28.83
C GLY A 531 -2.46 -15.98 -27.70
N GLU A 532 -3.40 -15.58 -26.84
CA GLU A 532 -3.85 -16.33 -25.65
C GLU A 532 -4.25 -17.78 -25.97
N LYS A 533 -5.00 -18.00 -27.06
CA LYS A 533 -5.52 -19.32 -27.44
C LYS A 533 -4.42 -20.32 -27.76
N TYR A 534 -3.30 -19.86 -28.31
CA TYR A 534 -2.14 -20.71 -28.57
C TYR A 534 -1.60 -21.29 -27.27
N PHE A 535 -1.33 -20.42 -26.28
CA PHE A 535 -0.83 -20.86 -24.97
C PHE A 535 -1.87 -21.67 -24.19
N TYR A 536 -3.16 -21.36 -24.33
CA TYR A 536 -4.22 -22.17 -23.72
C TYR A 536 -4.16 -23.62 -24.21
N GLU A 537 -4.17 -23.86 -25.52
CA GLU A 537 -4.11 -25.22 -26.06
C GLU A 537 -2.76 -25.88 -25.76
N PHE A 538 -1.67 -25.12 -25.78
CA PHE A 538 -0.34 -25.61 -25.46
C PHE A 538 -0.20 -26.10 -24.01
N LEU A 539 -0.77 -25.37 -23.05
CA LEU A 539 -0.71 -25.71 -21.62
C LEU A 539 -1.85 -26.64 -21.16
N LYS A 540 -2.86 -26.86 -22.00
CA LYS A 540 -4.05 -27.69 -21.71
C LYS A 540 -3.75 -29.07 -21.13
N PRO A 541 -2.70 -29.81 -21.58
CA PRO A 541 -2.37 -31.09 -20.98
C PRO A 541 -2.08 -31.01 -19.47
N LEU A 542 -1.54 -29.88 -18.99
CA LEU A 542 -1.28 -29.66 -17.56
C LEU A 542 -2.54 -29.42 -16.73
N ALA A 543 -3.70 -29.18 -17.35
CA ALA A 543 -4.96 -28.96 -16.63
C ALA A 543 -5.72 -30.25 -16.30
N ASP A 544 -5.27 -31.41 -16.77
CA ASP A 544 -5.94 -32.70 -16.54
C ASP A 544 -5.97 -33.06 -15.04
N VAL A 545 -7.17 -33.31 -14.51
CA VAL A 545 -7.37 -33.67 -13.09
C VAL A 545 -7.59 -35.18 -12.88
N THR A 546 -7.58 -35.96 -13.95
CA THR A 546 -7.82 -37.42 -13.88
C THR A 546 -6.58 -38.22 -13.48
N ASN A 547 -5.40 -37.60 -13.56
CA ASN A 547 -4.09 -38.21 -13.29
C ASN A 547 -3.36 -37.55 -12.10
N LEU A 548 -4.10 -36.98 -11.14
CA LEU A 548 -3.51 -36.39 -9.93
C LEU A 548 -2.96 -37.47 -9.00
N THR A 549 -1.83 -37.16 -8.39
CA THR A 549 -1.14 -37.96 -7.37
C THR A 549 -1.42 -37.40 -5.97
N GLU A 550 -1.00 -38.11 -4.92
CA GLU A 550 -1.15 -37.63 -3.53
C GLU A 550 -0.47 -36.26 -3.31
N ALA A 551 0.69 -36.03 -3.94
CA ALA A 551 1.44 -34.78 -3.84
C ALA A 551 0.67 -33.57 -4.41
N ASP A 552 -0.22 -33.79 -5.39
CA ASP A 552 -1.06 -32.73 -5.96
C ASP A 552 -2.09 -32.20 -4.97
N PHE A 553 -2.40 -32.96 -3.91
CA PHE A 553 -3.31 -32.56 -2.85
C PHE A 553 -2.58 -31.93 -1.66
N VAL A 554 -1.28 -31.66 -1.76
CA VAL A 554 -0.48 -30.98 -0.72
C VAL A 554 0.05 -29.67 -1.28
N ASP A 555 -0.30 -28.56 -0.62
CA ASP A 555 0.16 -27.23 -1.02
C ASP A 555 1.68 -27.08 -0.78
N TRP A 556 2.32 -26.13 -1.46
CA TRP A 556 3.75 -25.91 -1.30
C TRP A 556 4.09 -25.53 0.15
N GLY A 557 5.23 -26.03 0.65
CA GLY A 557 5.68 -25.78 2.03
C GLY A 557 4.87 -26.46 3.14
N ASN A 558 3.88 -27.30 2.81
CA ASN A 558 3.04 -28.00 3.78
C ASN A 558 3.29 -29.53 3.76
N ALA A 559 3.03 -30.18 4.90
CA ALA A 559 3.08 -31.64 5.03
C ALA A 559 1.67 -32.29 4.97
N ASP A 560 0.64 -31.52 5.34
CA ASP A 560 -0.73 -32.00 5.40
C ASP A 560 -1.49 -31.82 4.08
N ASN A 561 -2.56 -32.60 3.93
CA ASN A 561 -3.50 -32.45 2.82
C ASN A 561 -4.11 -31.04 2.80
N TYR A 562 -4.22 -30.49 1.60
CA TYR A 562 -4.76 -29.17 1.34
C TYR A 562 -6.21 -29.09 1.77
N VAL A 563 -6.49 -28.11 2.63
CA VAL A 563 -7.84 -27.71 3.01
C VAL A 563 -8.01 -26.27 2.58
N LYS A 564 -9.03 -26.03 1.75
CA LYS A 564 -9.41 -24.67 1.36
C LYS A 564 -10.01 -23.94 2.56
N ALA A 565 -9.16 -23.21 3.29
CA ALA A 565 -9.55 -22.34 4.39
C ALA A 565 -9.27 -20.88 4.01
N VAL A 566 -10.28 -20.23 3.43
CA VAL A 566 -10.24 -18.80 3.11
C VAL A 566 -11.02 -18.07 4.19
N GLY A 567 -10.31 -17.33 5.05
CA GLY A 567 -10.90 -16.45 6.05
C GLY A 567 -11.42 -15.15 5.45
N VAL A 568 -11.92 -14.27 6.32
CA VAL A 568 -12.36 -12.93 5.94
C VAL A 568 -11.18 -11.98 6.05
N GLY A 569 -10.86 -11.26 4.97
CA GLY A 569 -9.85 -10.22 5.05
C GLY A 569 -10.27 -9.16 6.07
N GLU A 570 -9.39 -8.69 6.93
CA GLU A 570 -9.79 -7.71 7.96
C GLU A 570 -9.89 -6.29 7.45
N CYS A 571 -8.96 -5.94 6.57
CA CYS A 571 -9.17 -4.83 5.68
C CYS A 571 -10.46 -5.04 4.89
N ALA A 572 -11.08 -6.25 4.87
CA ALA A 572 -12.35 -6.68 4.29
C ALA A 572 -13.56 -6.89 5.21
N GLY A 573 -13.49 -6.29 6.39
CA GLY A 573 -14.61 -6.11 7.29
C GLY A 573 -15.85 -5.42 6.71
N VAL A 574 -17.01 -5.79 7.28
CA VAL A 574 -18.31 -5.11 7.21
C VAL A 574 -18.20 -3.74 7.91
N VAL A 575 -19.22 -2.88 7.74
CA VAL A 575 -19.49 -1.69 8.56
C VAL A 575 -20.74 -2.03 9.40
N ILE A 576 -20.67 -2.00 10.73
CA ILE A 576 -21.75 -2.28 11.64
C ILE A 576 -22.42 -0.94 11.90
N ASP A 577 -23.59 -0.84 11.31
CA ASP A 577 -24.51 0.26 11.42
C ASP A 577 -25.34 0.11 12.71
N LEU A 578 -24.67 0.15 13.86
CA LEU A 578 -25.34 0.31 15.16
C LEU A 578 -25.57 1.81 15.37
N VAL A 579 -26.84 2.22 15.32
CA VAL A 579 -27.29 3.62 15.53
C VAL A 579 -26.60 4.26 16.74
N ALA A 580 -26.49 3.54 17.86
CA ALA A 580 -25.83 4.04 19.07
C ALA A 580 -24.33 4.29 18.89
N THR A 581 -23.63 3.43 18.15
CA THR A 581 -22.20 3.58 17.85
C THR A 581 -21.97 4.82 16.99
N LEU A 582 -22.78 5.04 15.96
CA LEU A 582 -22.67 6.21 15.08
C LEU A 582 -22.96 7.53 15.80
N LEU A 583 -23.92 7.55 16.75
CA LEU A 583 -24.17 8.73 17.59
C LEU A 583 -22.98 9.02 18.51
N PHE A 584 -22.37 7.99 19.10
CA PHE A 584 -21.16 8.15 19.90
C PHE A 584 -19.99 8.67 19.05
N GLU A 585 -19.79 8.12 17.86
CA GLU A 585 -18.76 8.57 16.92
C GLU A 585 -18.99 10.01 16.48
N ALA A 586 -20.23 10.40 16.17
CA ALA A 586 -20.55 11.79 15.84
C ALA A 586 -20.14 12.74 16.98
N LYS A 587 -20.43 12.38 18.23
CA LYS A 587 -20.02 13.17 19.41
C LYS A 587 -18.49 13.23 19.59
N ASP A 588 -17.80 12.12 19.38
CA ASP A 588 -16.33 12.09 19.39
C ASP A 588 -15.76 13.04 18.32
N LYS A 589 -16.30 13.02 17.09
CA LYS A 589 -15.85 13.93 16.02
C LYS A 589 -16.05 15.40 16.39
N LEU A 590 -17.16 15.77 17.03
CA LEU A 590 -17.38 17.15 17.50
C LEU A 590 -16.41 17.56 18.61
N THR A 591 -16.06 16.63 19.50
CA THR A 591 -15.03 16.87 20.53
C THR A 591 -13.68 17.12 19.87
N PHE A 592 -13.29 16.29 18.90
CA PHE A 592 -12.05 16.47 18.14
C PHE A 592 -12.07 17.75 17.29
N ALA A 593 -13.24 18.15 16.79
CA ALA A 593 -13.38 19.41 16.07
C ALA A 593 -13.03 20.61 16.96
N GLN A 594 -13.48 20.59 18.22
CA GLN A 594 -13.12 21.62 19.20
C GLN A 594 -11.63 21.57 19.56
N GLU A 595 -11.05 20.39 19.76
CA GLU A 595 -9.60 20.25 20.01
C GLU A 595 -8.77 20.82 18.84
N ALA A 596 -9.14 20.50 17.59
CA ALA A 596 -8.46 21.02 16.41
C ALA A 596 -8.64 22.54 16.25
N PHE A 597 -9.80 23.08 16.64
CA PHE A 597 -10.05 24.51 16.69
C PHE A 597 -9.11 25.19 17.70
N ASP A 598 -8.99 24.64 18.91
CA ASP A 598 -8.11 25.17 19.95
C ASP A 598 -6.63 25.13 19.53
N ASP A 599 -6.24 24.12 18.74
CA ASP A 599 -4.93 23.98 18.09
C ASP A 599 -4.73 24.90 16.86
N LYS A 600 -5.72 25.75 16.51
CA LYS A 600 -5.75 26.65 15.35
C LYS A 600 -5.70 25.93 13.99
N LYS A 601 -6.09 24.65 13.95
CA LYS A 601 -6.22 23.85 12.72
C LYS A 601 -7.63 23.99 12.17
N TRP A 602 -7.96 25.17 11.65
CA TRP A 602 -9.33 25.51 11.26
C TRP A 602 -9.91 24.55 10.21
N SER A 603 -9.14 24.15 9.20
CA SER A 603 -9.60 23.21 8.15
C SER A 603 -9.92 21.83 8.73
N ASP A 604 -9.07 21.33 9.64
CA ASP A 604 -9.27 20.05 10.33
C ASP A 604 -10.52 20.10 11.21
N ALA A 605 -10.67 21.18 11.99
CA ALA A 605 -11.82 21.43 12.85
C ALA A 605 -13.14 21.43 12.06
N ILE A 606 -13.15 22.12 10.91
CA ILE A 606 -14.30 22.16 9.99
C ILE A 606 -14.62 20.77 9.45
N TYR A 607 -13.63 20.00 9.02
CA TYR A 607 -13.86 18.66 8.50
C TYR A 607 -14.38 17.69 9.58
N LEU A 608 -13.85 17.77 10.80
CA LEU A 608 -14.31 16.96 11.92
C LEU A 608 -15.77 17.29 12.29
N ALA A 609 -16.15 18.58 12.25
CA ALA A 609 -17.55 18.98 12.42
C ALA A 609 -18.45 18.42 11.29
N TYR A 610 -17.99 18.47 10.03
CA TYR A 610 -18.65 17.83 8.89
C TYR A 610 -18.87 16.33 9.10
N ALA A 611 -17.84 15.61 9.56
CA ALA A 611 -17.96 14.19 9.88
C ALA A 611 -18.98 13.93 11.01
N GLY A 612 -19.03 14.83 12.00
CA GLY A 612 -20.05 14.82 13.05
C GLY A 612 -21.47 14.94 12.51
N PHE A 613 -21.73 15.89 11.61
CA PHE A 613 -23.02 16.01 10.92
C PHE A 613 -23.40 14.72 10.20
N VAL A 614 -22.49 14.20 9.36
CA VAL A 614 -22.76 13.02 8.52
C VAL A 614 -23.00 11.78 9.36
N ASN A 615 -22.19 11.52 10.40
CA ASN A 615 -22.37 10.37 11.27
C ASN A 615 -23.70 10.44 12.06
N GLY A 616 -24.07 11.64 12.53
CA GLY A 616 -25.33 11.87 13.21
C GLY A 616 -26.55 11.62 12.30
N ALA A 617 -26.51 12.17 11.09
CA ALA A 617 -27.56 11.95 10.08
C ALA A 617 -27.66 10.47 9.67
N LYS A 618 -26.52 9.82 9.44
CA LYS A 618 -26.43 8.39 9.12
C LYS A 618 -27.10 7.54 10.20
N ALA A 619 -26.83 7.83 11.48
CA ALA A 619 -27.41 7.09 12.60
C ALA A 619 -28.95 7.11 12.56
N LEU A 620 -29.56 8.26 12.32
CA LEU A 620 -31.02 8.38 12.24
C LEU A 620 -31.61 7.73 10.98
N LEU A 621 -30.99 7.91 9.83
CA LEU A 621 -31.45 7.27 8.59
C LEU A 621 -31.45 5.74 8.70
N LEU A 622 -30.44 5.16 9.34
CA LEU A 622 -30.40 3.72 9.59
C LEU A 622 -31.51 3.26 10.54
N ALA A 623 -31.88 4.09 11.53
CA ALA A 623 -33.02 3.79 12.40
C ALA A 623 -34.34 3.73 11.62
N GLU A 624 -34.43 4.43 10.49
CA GLU A 624 -35.55 4.41 9.54
C GLU A 624 -35.39 3.35 8.43
N ASN A 625 -34.38 2.46 8.53
CA ASN A 625 -34.04 1.44 7.53
C ASN A 625 -33.65 1.98 6.14
N GLU A 626 -33.14 3.21 6.09
CA GLU A 626 -32.67 3.83 4.85
C GLU A 626 -31.26 3.38 4.45
N LYS A 627 -30.97 3.43 3.15
CA LYS A 627 -29.65 3.03 2.62
C LYS A 627 -28.66 4.19 2.60
N THR A 628 -27.58 4.06 3.37
CA THR A 628 -26.58 5.12 3.57
C THR A 628 -25.23 4.77 2.91
N ASN A 629 -25.19 4.71 1.57
CA ASN A 629 -24.03 4.17 0.84
C ASN A 629 -22.83 5.13 0.74
N HIS A 630 -23.03 6.45 0.81
CA HIS A 630 -21.98 7.47 0.73
C HIS A 630 -22.44 8.77 1.41
N HIS A 631 -21.51 9.67 1.77
CA HIS A 631 -21.81 10.89 2.52
C HIS A 631 -22.77 11.81 1.77
N ALA A 632 -22.56 12.04 0.46
CA ALA A 632 -23.44 12.92 -0.31
C ALA A 632 -24.92 12.46 -0.30
N GLY A 633 -25.16 11.16 -0.39
CA GLY A 633 -26.52 10.60 -0.40
C GLY A 633 -27.16 10.61 0.98
N ILE A 634 -26.37 10.46 2.06
CA ILE A 634 -26.83 10.65 3.44
C ILE A 634 -27.34 12.08 3.62
N ILE A 635 -26.60 13.07 3.11
CA ILE A 635 -26.95 14.48 3.23
C ILE A 635 -28.26 14.77 2.49
N ASP A 636 -28.38 14.35 1.23
CA ASP A 636 -29.60 14.56 0.44
C ASP A 636 -30.81 13.82 1.04
N LEU A 637 -30.63 12.59 1.52
CA LEU A 637 -31.73 11.75 2.03
C LEU A 637 -32.24 12.23 3.39
N PHE A 638 -31.39 12.83 4.22
CA PHE A 638 -31.81 13.33 5.53
C PHE A 638 -32.88 14.42 5.42
N ASP A 639 -32.76 15.31 4.43
CA ASP A 639 -33.77 16.33 4.18
C ASP A 639 -35.12 15.72 3.82
N THR A 640 -35.13 14.79 2.87
CA THR A 640 -36.36 14.07 2.47
C THR A 640 -37.00 13.32 3.64
N VAL A 641 -36.21 12.60 4.44
CA VAL A 641 -36.73 11.70 5.47
C VAL A 641 -37.12 12.41 6.75
N PHE A 642 -36.40 13.47 7.17
CA PHE A 642 -36.59 14.11 8.47
C PHE A 642 -37.08 15.56 8.42
N ILE A 643 -36.66 16.34 7.41
CA ILE A 643 -36.98 17.77 7.32
C ILE A 643 -38.28 17.99 6.57
N GLU A 644 -38.41 17.47 5.35
CA GLU A 644 -39.62 17.56 4.53
C GLU A 644 -40.82 16.87 5.20
N SER A 645 -40.55 15.75 5.88
CA SER A 645 -41.55 15.00 6.68
C SER A 645 -41.91 15.67 8.02
N LYS A 646 -41.20 16.75 8.39
CA LYS A 646 -41.36 17.49 9.66
C LYS A 646 -41.15 16.65 10.91
N LYS A 647 -40.36 15.57 10.83
CA LYS A 647 -39.93 14.79 12.00
C LYS A 647 -38.93 15.57 12.86
N ILE A 648 -38.09 16.41 12.25
CA ILE A 648 -37.10 17.27 12.90
C ILE A 648 -37.18 18.68 12.31
N GLU A 649 -37.17 19.71 13.17
CA GLU A 649 -37.14 21.11 12.75
C GLU A 649 -35.73 21.70 12.91
N LEU A 650 -35.03 21.97 11.80
CA LEU A 650 -33.69 22.58 11.82
C LEU A 650 -33.71 24.10 11.62
N GLY A 651 -34.73 24.66 10.96
CA GLY A 651 -34.81 26.09 10.60
C GLY A 651 -34.17 26.41 9.24
N SER A 652 -33.49 25.45 8.64
CA SER A 652 -32.99 25.42 7.26
C SER A 652 -32.96 23.97 6.78
N ASP A 653 -32.66 23.76 5.50
CA ASP A 653 -32.34 22.42 5.00
C ASP A 653 -31.01 21.94 5.61
N PHE A 654 -30.93 20.65 5.90
CA PHE A 654 -29.73 19.99 6.42
C PHE A 654 -28.60 20.06 5.39
N LYS A 655 -28.92 19.86 4.11
CA LYS A 655 -27.96 19.99 3.01
C LYS A 655 -27.28 21.35 2.99
N ASP A 656 -28.04 22.42 3.15
CA ASP A 656 -27.51 23.78 3.19
C ASP A 656 -26.61 23.99 4.41
N LEU A 657 -27.04 23.49 5.58
CA LEU A 657 -26.26 23.53 6.81
C LEU A 657 -24.89 22.85 6.63
N VAL A 658 -24.88 21.63 6.07
CA VAL A 658 -23.67 20.83 5.89
C VAL A 658 -22.77 21.40 4.79
N TYR A 659 -23.31 21.79 3.63
CA TYR A 659 -22.51 22.24 2.49
C TYR A 659 -22.02 23.70 2.56
N GLN A 660 -22.25 24.40 3.67
CA GLN A 660 -21.49 25.62 4.01
C GLN A 660 -19.97 25.39 3.90
N ILE A 661 -19.47 24.17 4.17
CA ILE A 661 -18.06 23.79 4.03
C ILE A 661 -17.50 24.01 2.60
N ARG A 662 -18.35 23.99 1.56
CA ARG A 662 -17.93 24.21 0.16
C ARG A 662 -17.94 25.68 -0.25
N ALA A 663 -18.64 26.51 0.52
CA ALA A 663 -18.91 27.90 0.19
C ALA A 663 -18.02 28.89 0.97
N ASN A 664 -17.25 28.40 1.95
CA ASN A 664 -16.46 29.22 2.85
C ASN A 664 -15.02 28.73 2.91
N GLU A 665 -14.07 29.66 2.91
CA GLU A 665 -12.68 29.37 3.21
C GLU A 665 -12.53 28.96 4.70
N PRO A 666 -11.55 28.10 5.03
CA PRO A 666 -11.33 27.62 6.39
C PRO A 666 -10.71 28.71 7.29
N SER A 667 -11.54 29.66 7.72
CA SER A 667 -11.20 30.72 8.67
C SER A 667 -11.60 30.36 10.11
N GLU A 668 -10.97 31.00 11.09
CA GLU A 668 -11.33 30.88 12.52
C GLU A 668 -12.83 31.15 12.74
N ALA A 669 -13.34 32.25 12.20
CA ALA A 669 -14.75 32.64 12.36
C ALA A 669 -15.70 31.58 11.79
N PHE A 670 -15.39 31.04 10.61
CA PHE A 670 -16.20 29.99 9.99
C PHE A 670 -16.10 28.68 10.79
N ALA A 671 -14.91 28.26 11.19
CA ALA A 671 -14.71 27.04 11.97
C ALA A 671 -15.51 27.07 13.29
N GLN A 672 -15.43 28.19 14.02
CA GLN A 672 -16.17 28.36 15.27
C GLN A 672 -17.68 28.24 15.05
N LYS A 673 -18.21 28.98 14.06
CA LYS A 673 -19.64 28.94 13.72
C LYS A 673 -20.07 27.53 13.32
N TYR A 674 -19.32 26.88 12.43
CA TYR A 674 -19.67 25.58 11.89
C TYR A 674 -19.65 24.46 12.95
N ILE A 675 -18.73 24.52 13.91
CA ILE A 675 -18.75 23.63 15.09
C ILE A 675 -20.01 23.82 15.92
N GLN A 676 -20.40 25.08 16.20
CA GLN A 676 -21.61 25.36 16.98
C GLN A 676 -22.88 24.90 16.26
N ASP A 677 -22.94 25.10 14.94
CA ASP A 677 -24.01 24.58 14.09
C ASP A 677 -24.10 23.04 14.19
N ALA A 678 -22.95 22.35 14.19
CA ALA A 678 -22.87 20.89 14.31
C ALA A 678 -23.28 20.37 15.70
N ILE A 679 -22.87 21.06 16.77
CA ILE A 679 -23.29 20.75 18.15
C ILE A 679 -24.80 20.95 18.31
N ALA A 680 -25.35 22.04 17.76
CA ALA A 680 -26.77 22.33 17.81
C ALA A 680 -27.59 21.25 17.05
N PHE A 681 -27.12 20.84 15.87
CA PHE A 681 -27.70 19.73 15.12
C PHE A 681 -27.65 18.42 15.93
N PHE A 682 -26.50 18.09 16.51
CA PHE A 682 -26.32 16.88 17.31
C PHE A 682 -27.32 16.82 18.48
N GLY A 683 -27.49 17.94 19.20
CA GLY A 683 -28.47 18.04 20.28
C GLY A 683 -29.92 17.78 19.81
N LYS A 684 -30.28 18.24 18.60
CA LYS A 684 -31.61 17.99 18.01
C LYS A 684 -31.83 16.52 17.67
N ILE A 685 -30.86 15.85 17.05
CA ILE A 685 -30.99 14.43 16.69
C ILE A 685 -30.97 13.51 17.92
N GLU A 686 -30.20 13.85 18.96
CA GLU A 686 -30.16 13.10 20.23
C GLU A 686 -31.51 13.21 20.97
N ALA A 687 -32.08 14.42 21.01
CA ALA A 687 -33.41 14.64 21.57
C ALA A 687 -34.50 13.89 20.79
N TYR A 688 -34.44 13.88 19.45
CA TYR A 688 -35.34 13.09 18.61
C TYR A 688 -35.23 11.60 18.92
N ARG A 689 -34.00 11.05 18.92
CA ARG A 689 -33.78 9.62 19.16
C ARG A 689 -34.22 9.18 20.55
N THR A 690 -34.04 10.02 21.55
CA THR A 690 -34.51 9.75 22.91
C THR A 690 -36.03 9.63 22.96
N LYS A 691 -36.76 10.52 22.27
CA LYS A 691 -38.23 10.44 22.16
C LYS A 691 -38.68 9.21 21.38
N ASP A 692 -38.01 8.91 20.27
CA ASP A 692 -38.31 7.78 19.41
C ASP A 692 -38.15 6.44 20.17
N LEU A 693 -37.06 6.26 20.90
CA LEU A 693 -36.84 5.09 21.76
C LEU A 693 -37.81 5.00 22.94
N ALA A 694 -38.34 6.12 23.42
CA ALA A 694 -39.36 6.12 24.48
C ALA A 694 -40.75 5.75 23.95
N ASN A 695 -40.98 5.88 22.64
CA ASN A 695 -42.24 5.58 21.97
C ASN A 695 -42.25 4.20 21.27
N ALA A 696 -41.08 3.55 21.16
CA ALA A 696 -40.89 2.19 20.64
C ALA A 696 -40.98 1.15 21.75
#